data_AF-A0A9N9SUN3-F1
#
_entry.id   AF-A0A9N9SUN3-F1
#
_cell.length_a   1.000
_cell.length_b   1.000
_cell.length_c   1.000
_cell.angle_alpha   90.00
_cell.angle_beta   90.00
_cell.angle_gamma   90.00
#
_symmetry.space_group_name_H-M   'P 1'
#
loop_
_entity.id
_entity.type
_entity.pdbx_description
1 polymer ?
#
loop_
_entity_poly.entity_id
_entity_poly.type
_entity_poly.pdbx_seq_one_letter_code
_entity_poly.pdbx_strand_id
1 'polypeptide(L)'
;MNGEDDHWSLYSASQHLPAVLTDPNKGKQANFFTKTWGDTFVEKSVIEKSPFLPEITWAHFEGYLKKYGKRYKKHSDNKRIKFENNHIKIKTHSLNTEGIPDIYLRQHLNLHDPKIFQDVFQTKKTEHELQDELSHHLDIVEEQIAQQVSQKSGAFFHAMTSHDSIMEQMGIALGEVKSLRSKVQRVDKALARDSLRLIGLARSKSNNVALLDKLKLMATVLQTQPTLQLLLSSSDYVGALELISGTQEVLAKELAGVTSLRHLPSQLKEMQKLIDKMLSTEFERYAAADLHRPLDFESAGVLEPERLVSLVAGLLRQNHLHFLEVYKQEAVTAAQALLKQLMIEQLADAEDELNELTGSGEIAPSMDAAHWLRVIRSASAALTKIVERVKAVHDVIKETAAASAGLSSLETSTSISSTPTENFLTLEEHNRIELKLRDLLSSVCDYCNERIASLVSTQSDKQTVTSAQVIELSNIVESFTEMCERTCGGRQSAALKAAFKIQAGNYVHKFHTQRKNKLQLLLDAERWKVAEVPSEIQILVDKLASGEPIKSLPSSPSEEDITTNRYNLKPTPYIKIGTQSYYTIGALLILIRLISEYCVCSYDLQLLAPVVARNLTDLLKTFNSRSCQLVLGAGALRTAGLKTITSTNLALASRSLQFLVWMIPLLRAHFKTLTIEALSGFDLVEKDIGHHIRQLETKVLSIMNTLLGDQLGEWDAKPPVPSKQFRNISRHLTKLHEAVSAVLPDEQVTDIYEVIHKNFKNRLRTT
;
A
#
# COMPACT_ATOMS: atom_id res chain seq x y z
N MET A 1 -23.08 70.98 -19.10
CA MET A 1 -22.82 72.08 -18.14
C MET A 1 -24.08 72.90 -18.05
N ASN A 2 -24.41 73.32 -16.82
CA ASN A 2 -25.66 73.91 -16.32
C ASN A 2 -26.76 72.84 -16.15
N GLY A 3 -27.03 72.29 -14.97
CA GLY A 3 -26.89 72.85 -13.62
C GLY A 3 -28.27 73.20 -13.11
N GLU A 4 -28.95 72.22 -12.53
CA GLU A 4 -29.97 72.39 -11.50
C GLU A 4 -30.08 71.03 -10.78
N ASP A 5 -29.40 70.93 -9.65
CA ASP A 5 -29.50 69.83 -8.69
C ASP A 5 -30.89 69.87 -8.07
N ASP A 6 -31.82 69.13 -8.66
CA ASP A 6 -33.13 68.91 -8.08
C ASP A 6 -32.98 67.93 -6.91
N HIS A 7 -32.98 68.49 -5.70
CA HIS A 7 -32.84 67.77 -4.45
C HIS A 7 -33.91 66.67 -4.36
N TRP A 8 -33.47 65.41 -4.43
CA TRP A 8 -34.37 64.26 -4.32
C TRP A 8 -35.08 64.29 -2.96
N SER A 9 -36.41 64.49 -2.99
CA SER A 9 -37.27 64.44 -1.80
C SER A 9 -38.15 63.20 -1.84
N LEU A 10 -38.66 62.77 -0.69
CA LEU A 10 -39.59 61.62 -0.52
C LEU A 10 -40.81 61.69 -1.47
N TYR A 11 -41.15 62.88 -1.98
CA TYR A 11 -42.28 63.12 -2.89
C TYR A 11 -41.94 62.93 -4.38
N SER A 12 -40.65 62.85 -4.75
CA SER A 12 -40.17 62.58 -6.12
C SER A 12 -40.21 61.09 -6.50
N ALA A 13 -40.35 60.20 -5.51
CA ALA A 13 -40.56 58.77 -5.71
C ALA A 13 -42.06 58.44 -5.67
N SER A 14 -42.83 58.91 -6.64
CA SER A 14 -44.25 58.60 -6.76
C SER A 14 -44.58 57.98 -8.12
N GLN A 15 -44.61 56.65 -8.14
CA GLN A 15 -45.35 55.93 -9.18
C GLN A 15 -46.84 56.27 -9.02
N HIS A 16 -47.31 57.27 -9.75
CA HIS A 16 -48.73 57.54 -9.86
C HIS A 16 -49.37 56.48 -10.77
N LEU A 17 -50.05 55.51 -10.16
CA LEU A 17 -50.88 54.49 -10.83
C LEU A 17 -51.82 55.09 -11.90
N PRO A 18 -52.41 56.30 -11.71
CA PRO A 18 -53.21 56.93 -12.76
C PRO A 18 -52.44 57.22 -14.06
N ALA A 19 -51.15 57.57 -13.98
CA ALA A 19 -50.34 57.90 -15.17
C ALA A 19 -49.92 56.67 -15.98
N VAL A 20 -49.80 55.51 -15.33
CA VAL A 20 -49.53 54.22 -15.98
C VAL A 20 -50.81 53.66 -16.63
N LEU A 21 -51.98 53.96 -16.06
CA LEU A 21 -53.28 53.52 -16.59
C LEU A 21 -53.81 54.39 -17.73
N THR A 22 -53.38 55.65 -17.84
CA THR A 22 -53.81 56.54 -18.93
C THR A 22 -53.03 56.39 -20.23
N ASP A 23 -51.80 55.84 -20.22
CA ASP A 23 -50.99 55.70 -21.44
C ASP A 23 -50.03 54.48 -21.37
N PRO A 24 -50.48 53.28 -21.77
CA PRO A 24 -49.74 52.04 -21.55
C PRO A 24 -48.48 51.87 -22.42
N ASN A 25 -48.24 52.75 -23.41
CA ASN A 25 -47.04 52.72 -24.26
C ASN A 25 -45.93 53.68 -23.79
N LYS A 26 -46.18 54.53 -22.79
CA LYS A 26 -45.10 55.29 -22.13
C LYS A 26 -44.43 54.39 -21.10
N GLY A 27 -43.34 53.75 -21.53
CA GLY A 27 -42.52 52.84 -20.73
C GLY A 27 -42.05 53.44 -19.40
N LYS A 28 -41.77 52.54 -18.46
CA LYS A 28 -41.23 52.79 -17.11
C LYS A 28 -40.10 53.82 -17.18
N GLN A 29 -40.22 54.95 -16.47
CA GLN A 29 -39.10 55.88 -16.27
C GLN A 29 -37.94 55.10 -15.61
N ALA A 30 -36.74 55.20 -16.20
CA ALA A 30 -35.59 54.39 -15.83
C ALA A 30 -35.19 54.61 -14.36
N ASN A 31 -35.29 53.56 -13.55
CA ASN A 31 -34.74 53.57 -12.19
C ASN A 31 -33.19 53.65 -12.26
N PHE A 32 -32.57 54.15 -11.18
CA PHE A 32 -31.11 54.28 -11.03
C PHE A 32 -30.33 53.03 -11.48
N PHE A 33 -30.84 51.83 -11.16
CA PHE A 33 -30.22 50.55 -11.48
C PHE A 33 -30.31 50.16 -12.96
N THR A 34 -31.43 50.45 -13.64
CA THR A 34 -31.60 50.19 -15.09
C THR A 34 -30.81 51.16 -15.97
N LYS A 35 -30.47 52.34 -15.45
CA LYS A 35 -29.67 53.33 -16.20
C LYS A 35 -28.19 52.97 -16.27
N THR A 36 -27.67 52.30 -15.24
CA THR A 36 -26.24 51.94 -15.16
C THR A 36 -25.94 50.49 -15.58
N TRP A 37 -26.89 49.55 -15.45
CA TRP A 37 -26.62 48.11 -15.65
C TRP A 37 -27.52 47.44 -16.72
N GLY A 38 -28.36 48.22 -17.41
CA GLY A 38 -29.24 47.75 -18.48
C GLY A 38 -30.50 47.02 -18.00
N ASP A 39 -31.49 46.91 -18.89
CA ASP A 39 -32.82 46.32 -18.62
C ASP A 39 -32.81 44.81 -18.31
N THR A 40 -31.65 44.16 -18.44
CA THR A 40 -31.43 42.75 -18.09
C THR A 40 -31.10 42.53 -16.61
N PHE A 41 -30.78 43.61 -15.86
CA PHE A 41 -30.33 43.51 -14.47
C PHE A 41 -31.45 43.20 -13.46
N VAL A 42 -32.72 43.40 -13.82
CA VAL A 42 -33.87 43.04 -12.98
C VAL A 42 -34.51 41.78 -13.55
N GLU A 43 -34.55 40.70 -12.77
CA GLU A 43 -35.24 39.45 -13.15
C GLU A 43 -36.68 39.76 -13.62
N LYS A 44 -36.98 39.39 -14.87
CA LYS A 44 -38.33 39.48 -15.42
C LYS A 44 -39.19 38.41 -14.75
N SER A 45 -39.83 38.74 -13.63
CA SER A 45 -40.88 37.91 -13.07
C SER A 45 -42.10 37.95 -14.00
N VAL A 46 -42.35 36.85 -14.71
CA VAL A 46 -43.60 36.63 -15.43
C VAL A 46 -44.67 36.41 -14.38
N ILE A 47 -45.49 37.43 -14.12
CA ILE A 47 -46.67 37.29 -13.27
C ILE A 47 -47.66 36.40 -14.02
N GLU A 48 -47.87 35.17 -13.55
CA GLU A 48 -48.85 34.26 -14.13
C GLU A 48 -50.28 34.82 -13.96
N LYS A 49 -51.13 34.58 -14.97
CA LYS A 49 -52.48 35.17 -15.04
C LYS A 49 -53.39 34.58 -13.96
N SER A 50 -54.11 35.46 -13.24
CA SER A 50 -55.07 35.09 -12.20
C SER A 50 -56.24 34.27 -12.79
N PRO A 51 -56.53 33.06 -12.28
CA PRO A 51 -57.62 32.21 -12.78
C PRO A 51 -59.03 32.68 -12.38
N PHE A 52 -59.15 33.71 -11.53
CA PHE A 52 -60.44 34.17 -10.99
C PHE A 52 -60.95 35.49 -11.59
N LEU A 53 -60.21 36.09 -12.54
CA LEU A 53 -60.65 37.30 -13.26
C LEU A 53 -60.67 37.01 -14.77
N PRO A 54 -61.82 37.16 -15.46
CA PRO A 54 -61.88 37.01 -16.91
C PRO A 54 -61.10 38.14 -17.60
N GLU A 55 -60.37 37.82 -18.67
CA GLU A 55 -59.66 38.82 -19.49
C GLU A 55 -60.68 39.75 -20.16
N ILE A 56 -60.71 41.01 -19.71
CA ILE A 56 -61.55 42.04 -20.30
C ILE A 56 -60.86 42.51 -21.59
N THR A 57 -61.28 41.96 -22.73
CA THR A 57 -60.82 42.39 -24.05
C THR A 57 -61.67 43.55 -24.57
N TRP A 58 -61.12 44.32 -25.53
CA TRP A 58 -61.81 45.46 -26.13
C TRP A 58 -63.21 45.08 -26.66
N ALA A 59 -63.37 43.85 -27.15
CA ALA A 59 -64.64 43.29 -27.64
C ALA A 59 -65.79 43.39 -26.62
N HIS A 60 -65.52 43.27 -25.31
CA HIS A 60 -66.56 43.38 -24.27
C HIS A 60 -67.12 44.80 -24.13
N PHE A 61 -66.33 45.84 -24.48
CA PHE A 61 -66.76 47.24 -24.45
C PHE A 61 -67.48 47.68 -25.73
N GLU A 62 -67.40 46.90 -26.80
CA GLU A 62 -68.00 47.24 -28.09
C GLU A 62 -69.54 47.32 -28.01
N GLY A 63 -70.16 46.44 -27.20
CA GLY A 63 -71.61 46.47 -26.93
C GLY A 63 -72.06 47.72 -26.16
N TYR A 64 -71.26 48.14 -25.17
CA TYR A 64 -71.52 49.37 -24.41
C TYR A 64 -71.39 50.61 -25.31
N LEU A 65 -70.34 50.68 -26.13
CA LEU A 65 -70.10 51.78 -27.06
C LEU A 65 -71.15 51.83 -28.18
N LYS A 66 -71.64 50.69 -28.70
CA LYS A 66 -72.76 50.67 -29.65
C LYS A 66 -74.07 51.18 -29.02
N LYS A 67 -74.37 50.79 -27.77
CA LYS A 67 -75.62 51.15 -27.08
C LYS A 67 -75.65 52.62 -26.63
N TYR A 68 -74.56 53.11 -26.03
CA TYR A 68 -74.51 54.44 -25.43
C TYR A 68 -73.75 55.48 -26.27
N GLY A 69 -72.88 55.06 -27.20
CA GLY A 69 -72.12 55.97 -28.06
C GLY A 69 -73.00 56.82 -28.98
N LYS A 70 -74.12 56.28 -29.49
CA LYS A 70 -75.09 57.07 -30.28
C LYS A 70 -75.80 58.13 -29.43
N ARG A 71 -76.19 57.79 -28.19
CA ARG A 71 -76.82 58.73 -27.25
C ARG A 71 -75.84 59.81 -26.79
N TYR A 72 -74.59 59.42 -26.53
CA TYR A 72 -73.53 60.36 -26.15
C TYR A 72 -73.18 61.33 -27.27
N LYS A 73 -73.12 60.87 -28.53
CA LYS A 73 -72.99 61.77 -29.70
C LYS A 73 -74.14 62.78 -29.78
N LYS A 74 -75.39 62.31 -29.67
CA LYS A 74 -76.57 63.22 -29.61
C LYS A 74 -76.50 64.22 -28.45
N HIS A 75 -76.06 63.77 -27.27
CA HIS A 75 -75.87 64.65 -26.12
C HIS A 75 -74.72 65.65 -26.33
N SER A 76 -73.61 65.25 -26.95
CA SER A 76 -72.53 66.20 -27.28
C SER A 76 -72.95 67.20 -28.35
N ASP A 77 -73.78 66.79 -29.30
CA ASP A 77 -74.36 67.65 -30.32
C ASP A 77 -75.35 68.66 -29.67
N ASN A 78 -76.22 68.21 -28.76
CA ASN A 78 -77.12 69.09 -28.01
C ASN A 78 -76.40 70.01 -27.01
N LYS A 79 -75.27 69.58 -26.44
CA LYS A 79 -74.44 70.43 -25.56
C LYS A 79 -73.75 71.56 -26.32
N ARG A 80 -73.60 71.44 -27.65
CA ARG A 80 -73.07 72.51 -28.51
C ARG A 80 -74.10 73.58 -28.85
N ILE A 81 -75.40 73.31 -28.67
CA ILE A 81 -76.48 74.29 -28.78
C ILE A 81 -76.65 74.94 -27.40
N LYS A 82 -76.06 76.13 -27.22
CA LYS A 82 -76.15 76.90 -25.97
C LYS A 82 -77.57 77.46 -25.74
N PHE A 83 -77.96 77.40 -24.47
CA PHE A 83 -79.12 77.97 -23.77
C PHE A 83 -79.51 79.40 -24.19
N GLU A 84 -80.80 79.62 -24.46
CA GLU A 84 -81.49 80.89 -24.19
C GLU A 84 -82.90 80.65 -23.60
N ASN A 85 -83.14 81.34 -22.48
CA ASN A 85 -84.42 81.77 -21.91
C ASN A 85 -85.40 80.74 -21.31
N ASN A 86 -85.47 80.73 -19.96
CA ASN A 86 -86.74 80.81 -19.25
C ASN A 86 -86.55 81.29 -17.78
N HIS A 87 -86.85 82.57 -17.55
CA HIS A 87 -87.17 83.12 -16.23
C HIS A 87 -88.70 83.17 -16.08
N ILE A 88 -89.26 82.57 -15.02
CA ILE A 88 -90.69 82.67 -14.69
C ILE A 88 -90.89 83.68 -13.55
N LYS A 89 -91.63 84.75 -13.85
CA LYS A 89 -92.14 85.76 -12.91
C LYS A 89 -93.42 85.26 -12.23
N ILE A 90 -93.55 85.42 -10.92
CA ILE A 90 -94.79 85.16 -10.17
C ILE A 90 -95.54 86.48 -9.98
N LYS A 91 -96.78 86.55 -10.48
CA LYS A 91 -97.74 87.65 -10.24
C LYS A 91 -98.59 87.31 -9.01
N THR A 92 -98.63 88.20 -8.03
CA THR A 92 -99.59 88.21 -6.91
C THR A 92 -100.87 88.90 -7.37
N HIS A 93 -101.99 88.18 -7.43
CA HIS A 93 -103.32 88.78 -7.54
C HIS A 93 -103.82 89.17 -6.14
N SER A 94 -104.07 90.45 -5.94
CA SER A 94 -104.76 91.05 -4.79
C SER A 94 -106.24 90.66 -4.78
N LEU A 95 -106.77 90.32 -3.60
CA LEU A 95 -108.20 90.11 -3.37
C LEU A 95 -108.95 91.44 -3.57
N ASN A 96 -109.97 91.46 -4.44
CA ASN A 96 -110.94 92.56 -4.51
C ASN A 96 -111.92 92.41 -3.35
N THR A 97 -111.70 93.14 -2.25
CA THR A 97 -112.65 93.26 -1.13
C THR A 97 -113.51 94.50 -1.33
N GLU A 98 -114.35 94.53 -2.36
CA GLU A 98 -115.38 95.57 -2.49
C GLU A 98 -116.55 95.22 -1.56
N GLY A 99 -116.68 95.94 -0.45
CA GLY A 99 -117.88 95.91 0.41
C GLY A 99 -117.64 95.69 1.91
N ILE A 100 -116.46 95.22 2.35
CA ILE A 100 -116.14 95.04 3.77
C ILE A 100 -115.32 96.25 4.27
N PRO A 101 -115.73 96.97 5.33
CA PRO A 101 -114.90 98.01 5.94
C PRO A 101 -113.58 97.45 6.48
N ASP A 102 -112.46 98.14 6.17
CA ASP A 102 -111.08 97.80 6.59
C ASP A 102 -110.87 97.62 8.11
N ILE A 103 -111.86 98.00 8.90
CA ILE A 103 -111.87 97.82 10.36
C ILE A 103 -111.90 96.33 10.72
N TYR A 104 -112.63 95.50 9.95
CA TYR A 104 -112.76 94.05 10.19
C TYR A 104 -111.57 93.23 9.66
N LEU A 105 -110.76 93.80 8.76
CA LEU A 105 -109.59 93.14 8.17
C LEU A 105 -108.32 93.28 9.05
N ARG A 106 -108.41 93.99 10.18
CA ARG A 106 -107.31 94.12 11.15
C ARG A 106 -107.30 92.95 12.13
N GLN A 107 -106.13 92.34 12.32
CA GLN A 107 -105.94 91.14 13.16
C GLN A 107 -106.31 91.32 14.66
N HIS A 108 -106.49 92.55 15.17
CA HIS A 108 -106.75 92.79 16.60
C HIS A 108 -107.79 93.90 16.76
N LEU A 109 -109.05 93.52 17.00
CA LEU A 109 -110.16 94.46 17.19
C LEU A 109 -110.27 94.83 18.68
N ASN A 110 -109.57 95.89 19.11
CA ASN A 110 -109.62 96.34 20.51
C ASN A 110 -110.88 97.19 20.76
N LEU A 111 -111.95 96.53 21.21
CA LEU A 111 -113.27 97.14 21.55
C LEU A 111 -113.26 98.04 22.80
N HIS A 112 -112.09 98.24 23.44
CA HIS A 112 -111.95 99.04 24.66
C HIS A 112 -111.87 100.55 24.38
N ASP A 113 -111.60 100.94 23.14
CA ASP A 113 -111.53 102.35 22.76
C ASP A 113 -112.93 102.87 22.43
N PRO A 114 -113.44 103.90 23.14
CA PRO A 114 -114.82 104.36 22.98
C PRO A 114 -115.12 104.89 21.57
N LYS A 115 -114.10 105.32 20.80
CA LYS A 115 -114.27 105.74 19.40
C LYS A 115 -114.51 104.57 18.44
N ILE A 116 -113.79 103.46 18.63
CA ILE A 116 -113.92 102.25 17.79
C ILE A 116 -115.25 101.55 18.10
N PHE A 117 -115.66 101.53 19.37
CA PHE A 117 -116.96 101.00 19.77
C PHE A 117 -118.12 101.81 19.16
N GLN A 118 -117.98 103.14 19.09
CA GLN A 118 -119.02 104.02 18.53
C GLN A 118 -119.11 103.94 16.99
N ASP A 119 -118.01 103.61 16.31
CA ASP A 119 -118.00 103.37 14.86
C ASP A 119 -118.60 102.00 14.49
N VAL A 120 -118.46 100.98 15.35
CA VAL A 120 -119.08 99.64 15.18
C VAL A 120 -120.55 99.64 15.62
N PHE A 121 -120.86 100.26 16.76
CA PHE A 121 -122.21 100.44 17.28
C PHE A 121 -122.64 101.90 17.10
N GLN A 122 -122.96 102.29 15.87
CA GLN A 122 -123.62 103.58 15.64
C GLN A 122 -124.98 103.56 16.33
N THR A 123 -125.22 104.51 17.24
CA THR A 123 -126.40 104.62 18.13
C THR A 123 -127.75 104.81 17.43
N LYS A 124 -127.83 104.58 16.12
CA LYS A 124 -129.05 104.71 15.31
C LYS A 124 -129.50 103.43 14.59
N LYS A 125 -128.74 102.33 14.59
CA LYS A 125 -129.15 101.07 13.94
C LYS A 125 -129.63 100.01 14.95
N THR A 126 -130.60 99.19 14.57
CA THR A 126 -131.12 98.11 15.41
C THR A 126 -130.23 96.86 15.31
N GLU A 127 -130.19 96.04 16.37
CA GLU A 127 -129.27 94.91 16.54
C GLU A 127 -129.32 93.88 15.40
N HIS A 128 -130.49 93.70 14.78
CA HIS A 128 -130.69 92.77 13.65
C HIS A 128 -129.97 93.19 12.36
N GLU A 129 -129.92 94.49 12.04
CA GLU A 129 -129.33 94.96 10.78
C GLU A 129 -127.80 94.79 10.75
N LEU A 130 -127.15 94.87 11.91
CA LEU A 130 -125.71 94.68 12.06
C LEU A 130 -125.30 93.20 11.94
N GLN A 131 -126.14 92.28 12.42
CA GLN A 131 -125.87 90.85 12.37
C GLN A 131 -125.97 90.29 10.94
N ASP A 132 -126.91 90.79 10.14
CA ASP A 132 -127.07 90.39 8.74
C ASP A 132 -125.88 90.88 7.89
N GLU A 133 -125.40 92.10 8.14
CA GLU A 133 -124.24 92.68 7.44
C GLU A 133 -122.94 91.88 7.72
N LEU A 134 -122.72 91.47 8.97
CA LEU A 134 -121.59 90.63 9.35
C LEU A 134 -121.67 89.21 8.80
N SER A 135 -122.87 88.61 8.73
CA SER A 135 -123.04 87.26 8.18
C SER A 135 -122.74 87.22 6.68
N HIS A 136 -123.20 88.22 5.94
CA HIS A 136 -122.89 88.36 4.52
C HIS A 136 -121.39 88.51 4.25
N HIS A 137 -120.66 89.21 5.12
CA HIS A 137 -119.21 89.33 5.00
C HIS A 137 -118.47 87.99 5.23
N LEU A 138 -118.99 87.11 6.08
CA LEU A 138 -118.39 85.81 6.38
C LEU A 138 -118.52 84.84 5.20
N ASP A 139 -119.70 84.79 4.57
CA ASP A 139 -119.95 83.92 3.40
C ASP A 139 -118.99 84.24 2.23
N ILE A 140 -118.75 85.53 1.96
CA ILE A 140 -117.81 85.97 0.91
C ILE A 140 -116.38 85.47 1.19
N VAL A 141 -115.95 85.47 2.45
CA VAL A 141 -114.61 85.02 2.83
C VAL A 141 -114.48 83.49 2.67
N GLU A 142 -115.51 82.74 3.05
CA GLU A 142 -115.50 81.28 2.91
C GLU A 142 -115.42 80.83 1.45
N GLU A 143 -116.18 81.45 0.55
CA GLU A 143 -116.16 81.13 -0.88
C GLU A 143 -114.77 81.37 -1.50
N GLN A 144 -114.11 82.49 -1.13
CA GLN A 144 -112.79 82.86 -1.64
C GLN A 144 -111.69 81.91 -1.16
N ILE A 145 -111.75 81.45 0.11
CA ILE A 145 -110.78 80.49 0.64
C ILE A 145 -110.91 79.13 -0.07
N ALA A 146 -112.14 78.67 -0.30
CA ALA A 146 -112.40 77.41 -0.98
C ALA A 146 -111.81 77.40 -2.41
N GLN A 147 -111.96 78.50 -3.16
CA GLN A 147 -111.38 78.62 -4.50
C GLN A 147 -109.85 78.59 -4.51
N GLN A 148 -109.18 79.27 -3.58
CA GLN A 148 -107.71 79.28 -3.53
C GLN A 148 -107.10 77.93 -3.15
N VAL A 149 -107.72 77.21 -2.20
CA VAL A 149 -107.24 75.89 -1.78
C VAL A 149 -107.35 74.89 -2.93
N SER A 150 -108.44 74.95 -3.71
CA SER A 150 -108.62 74.08 -4.88
C SER A 150 -107.52 74.29 -5.92
N GLN A 151 -107.25 75.54 -6.32
CA GLN A 151 -106.29 75.84 -7.39
C GLN A 151 -104.84 75.46 -7.04
N LYS A 152 -104.43 75.52 -5.77
CA LYS A 152 -103.03 75.24 -5.36
C LYS A 152 -102.76 73.78 -4.96
N SER A 153 -103.79 72.96 -4.78
CA SER A 153 -103.64 71.59 -4.29
C SER A 153 -102.86 70.65 -5.25
N GLY A 154 -103.09 70.74 -6.57
CA GLY A 154 -102.48 69.81 -7.54
C GLY A 154 -100.94 69.90 -7.65
N ALA A 155 -100.40 71.12 -7.60
CA ALA A 155 -98.95 71.36 -7.65
C ALA A 155 -98.24 70.86 -6.38
N PHE A 156 -98.92 70.96 -5.23
CA PHE A 156 -98.41 70.44 -3.96
C PHE A 156 -98.24 68.92 -3.99
N PHE A 157 -99.27 68.18 -4.47
CA PHE A 157 -99.19 66.73 -4.54
C PHE A 157 -98.12 66.22 -5.52
N HIS A 158 -97.92 66.89 -6.66
CA HIS A 158 -96.84 66.52 -7.59
C HIS A 158 -95.45 66.70 -6.98
N ALA A 159 -95.22 67.78 -6.23
CA ALA A 159 -93.97 68.01 -5.51
C ALA A 159 -93.76 66.97 -4.39
N MET A 160 -94.83 66.53 -3.74
CA MET A 160 -94.77 65.50 -2.70
C MET A 160 -94.38 64.13 -3.28
N THR A 161 -95.01 63.69 -4.37
CA THR A 161 -94.64 62.43 -5.03
C THR A 161 -93.21 62.42 -5.61
N SER A 162 -92.72 63.56 -6.09
CA SER A 162 -91.34 63.64 -6.59
C SER A 162 -90.32 63.61 -5.45
N HIS A 163 -90.64 64.22 -4.31
CA HIS A 163 -89.84 64.14 -3.10
C HIS A 163 -89.73 62.70 -2.59
N ASP A 164 -90.86 61.98 -2.53
CA ASP A 164 -90.89 60.59 -2.10
C ASP A 164 -90.09 59.68 -3.04
N SER A 165 -90.18 59.91 -4.36
CA SER A 165 -89.39 59.16 -5.35
C SER A 165 -87.88 59.40 -5.23
N ILE A 166 -87.46 60.66 -4.98
CA ILE A 166 -86.04 60.99 -4.76
C ILE A 166 -85.55 60.36 -3.45
N MET A 167 -86.37 60.38 -2.40
CA MET A 167 -86.04 59.76 -1.13
C MET A 167 -85.87 58.23 -1.26
N GLU A 168 -86.71 57.58 -2.06
CA GLU A 168 -86.57 56.15 -2.37
C GLU A 168 -85.28 55.85 -3.14
N GLN A 169 -85.00 56.61 -4.20
CA GLN A 169 -83.78 56.44 -5.00
C GLN A 169 -82.50 56.74 -4.19
N MET A 170 -82.54 57.75 -3.31
CA MET A 170 -81.43 58.06 -2.41
C MET A 170 -81.22 56.95 -1.37
N GLY A 171 -82.31 56.32 -0.90
CA GLY A 171 -82.25 55.13 -0.04
C GLY A 171 -81.55 53.95 -0.73
N ILE A 172 -81.90 53.67 -1.98
CA ILE A 172 -81.27 52.60 -2.79
C ILE A 172 -79.79 52.92 -3.01
N ALA A 173 -79.46 54.14 -3.44
CA ALA A 173 -78.08 54.56 -3.67
C ALA A 173 -77.21 54.50 -2.40
N LEU A 174 -77.77 54.89 -1.24
CA LEU A 174 -77.07 54.76 0.05
C LEU A 174 -76.82 53.29 0.42
N GLY A 175 -77.78 52.40 0.10
CA GLY A 175 -77.61 50.95 0.24
C GLY A 175 -76.48 50.41 -0.63
N GLU A 176 -76.45 50.79 -1.91
CA GLU A 176 -75.41 50.35 -2.85
C GLU A 176 -74.02 50.88 -2.49
N VAL A 177 -73.90 52.14 -2.07
CA VAL A 177 -72.61 52.73 -1.64
C VAL A 177 -72.11 52.07 -0.36
N LYS A 178 -72.98 51.78 0.62
CA LYS A 178 -72.60 51.00 1.80
C LYS A 178 -72.13 49.60 1.42
N SER A 179 -72.86 48.91 0.53
CA SER A 179 -72.47 47.60 0.02
C SER A 179 -71.11 47.63 -0.68
N LEU A 180 -70.87 48.62 -1.56
CA LEU A 180 -69.61 48.78 -2.26
C LEU A 180 -68.45 49.08 -1.31
N ARG A 181 -68.61 49.99 -0.34
CA ARG A 181 -67.58 50.27 0.68
C ARG A 181 -67.26 49.01 1.50
N SER A 182 -68.25 48.21 1.86
CA SER A 182 -68.03 46.95 2.57
C SER A 182 -67.27 45.91 1.74
N LYS A 183 -67.51 45.87 0.41
CA LYS A 183 -66.79 44.98 -0.51
C LYS A 183 -65.35 45.44 -0.70
N VAL A 184 -65.12 46.75 -0.87
CA VAL A 184 -63.77 47.32 -0.98
C VAL A 184 -62.96 47.10 0.31
N GLN A 185 -63.56 47.28 1.49
CA GLN A 185 -62.88 46.96 2.76
C GLN A 185 -62.55 45.47 2.89
N ARG A 186 -63.42 44.57 2.40
CA ARG A 186 -63.12 43.13 2.36
C ARG A 186 -61.97 42.83 1.41
N VAL A 187 -61.91 43.47 0.25
CA VAL A 187 -60.81 43.31 -0.71
C VAL A 187 -59.50 43.86 -0.14
N ASP A 188 -59.48 45.05 0.48
CA ASP A 188 -58.27 45.59 1.13
C ASP A 188 -57.74 44.65 2.23
N LYS A 189 -58.65 44.12 3.05
CA LYS A 189 -58.28 43.17 4.12
C LYS A 189 -57.69 41.87 3.55
N ALA A 190 -58.40 41.23 2.62
CA ALA A 190 -58.02 39.92 2.10
C ALA A 190 -56.84 39.95 1.11
N LEU A 191 -56.78 40.94 0.21
CA LEU A 191 -55.82 40.97 -0.88
C LEU A 191 -54.56 41.77 -0.59
N ALA A 192 -54.62 42.84 0.22
CA ALA A 192 -53.44 43.64 0.53
C ALA A 192 -52.84 43.27 1.89
N ARG A 193 -53.63 43.27 2.96
CA ARG A 193 -53.10 43.03 4.32
C ARG A 193 -52.76 41.57 4.57
N ASP A 194 -53.66 40.66 4.22
CA ASP A 194 -53.45 39.23 4.51
C ASP A 194 -52.36 38.63 3.60
N SER A 195 -52.23 39.09 2.35
CA SER A 195 -51.13 38.67 1.45
C SER A 195 -49.76 39.18 1.92
N LEU A 196 -49.66 40.43 2.36
CA LEU A 196 -48.42 40.97 2.94
C LEU A 196 -48.04 40.26 4.25
N ARG A 197 -49.04 39.93 5.08
CA ARG A 197 -48.85 39.08 6.26
C ARG A 197 -48.39 37.67 5.89
N LEU A 198 -48.92 37.08 4.82
CA LEU A 198 -48.49 35.77 4.34
C LEU A 198 -47.00 35.78 3.93
N ILE A 199 -46.55 36.82 3.22
CA ILE A 199 -45.13 36.98 2.85
C ILE A 199 -44.26 37.17 4.10
N GLY A 200 -44.72 37.99 5.05
CA GLY A 200 -44.03 38.17 6.34
C GLY A 200 -43.90 36.87 7.13
N LEU A 201 -44.97 36.08 7.19
CA LEU A 201 -45.00 34.76 7.82
C LEU A 201 -44.12 33.74 7.07
N ALA A 202 -44.10 33.77 5.73
CA ALA A 202 -43.23 32.90 4.94
C ALA A 202 -41.75 33.21 5.17
N ARG A 203 -41.38 34.50 5.27
CA ARG A 203 -40.01 34.92 5.62
C ARG A 203 -39.65 34.53 7.05
N SER A 204 -40.56 34.71 8.01
CA SER A 204 -40.36 34.27 9.39
C SER A 204 -40.18 32.75 9.47
N LYS A 205 -40.98 31.98 8.73
CA LYS A 205 -40.83 30.52 8.61
C LYS A 205 -39.47 30.15 8.03
N SER A 206 -39.03 30.80 6.95
CA SER A 206 -37.71 30.56 6.35
C SER A 206 -36.57 30.82 7.34
N ASN A 207 -36.65 31.92 8.09
CA ASN A 207 -35.65 32.26 9.12
C ASN A 207 -35.66 31.24 10.27
N ASN A 208 -36.85 30.81 10.71
CA ASN A 208 -36.98 29.81 11.77
C ASN A 208 -36.47 28.43 11.33
N VAL A 209 -36.65 28.06 10.06
CA VAL A 209 -36.09 26.82 9.50
C VAL A 209 -34.56 26.90 9.46
N ALA A 210 -33.99 28.00 8.97
CA ALA A 210 -32.55 28.19 8.98
C ALA A 210 -31.96 28.15 10.40
N LEU A 211 -32.65 28.75 11.38
CA LEU A 211 -32.26 28.69 12.79
C LEU A 211 -32.33 27.26 13.33
N LEU A 212 -33.40 26.52 13.01
CA LEU A 212 -33.57 25.12 13.42
C LEU A 212 -32.45 24.24 12.86
N ASP A 213 -32.06 24.44 11.61
CA ASP A 213 -31.00 23.65 10.98
C ASP A 213 -29.63 23.95 11.63
N LYS A 214 -29.33 25.22 11.95
CA LYS A 214 -28.13 25.57 12.74
C LYS A 214 -28.15 24.96 14.14
N LEU A 215 -29.31 24.96 14.81
CA LEU A 215 -29.46 24.33 16.14
C LEU A 215 -29.30 22.80 16.07
N LYS A 216 -29.79 22.15 15.02
CA LYS A 216 -29.56 20.71 14.80
C LYS A 216 -28.08 20.42 14.60
N LEU A 217 -27.37 21.22 13.81
CA LEU A 217 -25.92 21.08 13.64
C LEU A 217 -25.16 21.29 14.96
N MET A 218 -25.59 22.23 15.81
CA MET A 218 -25.02 22.39 17.15
C MET A 218 -25.29 21.16 18.04
N ALA A 219 -26.48 20.56 17.95
CA ALA A 219 -26.82 19.35 18.69
C ALA A 219 -25.99 18.14 18.23
N THR A 220 -25.77 17.97 16.92
CA THR A 220 -24.90 16.90 16.40
C THR A 220 -23.46 17.06 16.88
N VAL A 221 -22.95 18.29 16.93
CA VAL A 221 -21.60 18.60 17.42
C VAL A 221 -21.46 18.34 18.93
N LEU A 222 -22.52 18.49 19.72
CA LEU A 222 -22.49 18.12 21.14
C LEU A 222 -22.59 16.59 21.34
N GLN A 223 -23.29 15.89 20.45
CA GLN A 223 -23.39 14.42 20.48
C GLN A 223 -22.08 13.72 20.09
N THR A 224 -21.18 14.37 19.37
CA THR A 224 -19.97 13.72 18.88
C THR A 224 -19.01 13.31 19.99
N GLN A 225 -18.98 14.03 21.12
CA GLN A 225 -18.10 13.68 22.23
C GLN A 225 -18.49 12.36 22.92
N PRO A 226 -19.77 12.11 23.31
CA PRO A 226 -20.23 10.79 23.75
C PRO A 226 -20.03 9.69 22.71
N THR A 227 -20.30 9.97 21.43
CA THR A 227 -20.12 9.00 20.35
C THR A 227 -18.66 8.61 20.17
N LEU A 228 -17.72 9.57 20.27
CA LEU A 228 -16.28 9.29 20.25
C LEU A 228 -15.89 8.35 21.38
N GLN A 229 -16.37 8.60 22.61
CA GLN A 229 -16.04 7.75 23.74
C GLN A 229 -16.55 6.31 23.57
N LEU A 230 -17.71 6.13 22.94
CA LEU A 230 -18.24 4.81 22.60
C LEU A 230 -17.40 4.11 21.52
N LEU A 231 -17.02 4.82 20.46
CA LEU A 231 -16.16 4.28 19.39
C LEU A 231 -14.76 3.89 19.89
N LEU A 232 -14.19 4.68 20.81
CA LEU A 232 -12.94 4.32 21.48
C LEU A 232 -13.08 3.06 22.34
N SER A 233 -14.25 2.83 22.96
CA SER A 233 -14.50 1.61 23.74
C SER A 233 -14.69 0.36 22.87
N SER A 234 -15.15 0.54 21.62
CA SER A 234 -15.30 -0.53 20.64
C SER A 234 -14.08 -0.72 19.74
N SER A 235 -12.95 -0.05 20.04
CA SER A 235 -11.70 -0.10 19.27
C SER A 235 -11.83 0.31 17.79
N ASP A 236 -12.86 1.09 17.45
CA ASP A 236 -13.03 1.66 16.11
C ASP A 236 -12.40 3.04 16.04
N TYR A 237 -11.08 3.05 15.86
CA TYR A 237 -10.31 4.29 15.76
C TYR A 237 -10.51 5.01 14.43
N VAL A 238 -10.84 4.29 13.36
CA VAL A 238 -11.04 4.86 12.02
C VAL A 238 -12.32 5.69 12.02
N GLY A 239 -13.43 5.14 12.51
CA GLY A 239 -14.69 5.86 12.65
C GLY A 239 -14.58 7.06 13.60
N ALA A 240 -13.79 6.93 14.67
CA ALA A 240 -13.52 8.06 15.58
C ALA A 240 -12.77 9.21 14.88
N LEU A 241 -11.75 8.92 14.08
CA LEU A 241 -10.99 9.93 13.34
C LEU A 241 -11.82 10.59 12.22
N GLU A 242 -12.67 9.83 11.53
CA GLU A 242 -13.63 10.39 10.56
C GLU A 242 -14.61 11.36 11.21
N LEU A 243 -15.17 10.97 12.35
CA LEU A 243 -16.09 11.83 13.11
C LEU A 243 -15.38 13.13 13.56
N ILE A 244 -14.12 13.04 13.99
CA ILE A 244 -13.31 14.22 14.35
C ILE A 244 -13.08 15.12 13.13
N SER A 245 -12.72 14.56 11.98
CA SER A 245 -12.49 15.32 10.75
C SER A 245 -13.78 16.00 10.26
N GLY A 246 -14.88 15.24 10.18
CA GLY A 246 -16.18 15.75 9.76
C GLY A 246 -16.72 16.82 10.71
N THR A 247 -16.53 16.67 12.03
CA THR A 247 -16.91 17.72 12.99
C THR A 247 -16.07 18.97 12.87
N GLN A 248 -14.76 18.85 12.61
CA GLN A 248 -13.90 20.02 12.34
C GLN A 248 -14.31 20.74 11.06
N GLU A 249 -14.66 20.02 10.00
CA GLU A 249 -15.11 20.61 8.73
C GLU A 249 -16.47 21.33 8.88
N VAL A 250 -17.44 20.69 9.54
CA VAL A 250 -18.74 21.29 9.84
C VAL A 250 -18.57 22.55 10.69
N LEU A 251 -17.67 22.55 11.67
CA LEU A 251 -17.41 23.72 12.49
C LEU A 251 -16.78 24.87 11.69
N ALA A 252 -15.87 24.55 10.75
CA ALA A 252 -15.17 25.52 9.92
C ALA A 252 -16.06 26.17 8.85
N LYS A 253 -16.97 25.40 8.21
CA LYS A 253 -17.84 25.89 7.14
C LYS A 253 -19.15 26.49 7.65
N GLU A 254 -19.87 25.77 8.53
CA GLU A 254 -21.27 26.06 8.85
C GLU A 254 -21.45 26.88 10.14
N LEU A 255 -20.51 26.82 11.09
CA LEU A 255 -20.61 27.46 12.41
C LEU A 255 -19.54 28.53 12.68
N ALA A 256 -18.90 29.05 11.63
CA ALA A 256 -17.94 30.15 11.74
C ALA A 256 -18.59 31.39 12.41
N GLY A 257 -18.17 31.71 13.63
CA GLY A 257 -18.63 32.87 14.40
C GLY A 257 -19.41 32.55 15.69
N VAL A 258 -19.74 31.28 15.96
CA VAL A 258 -20.40 30.88 17.22
C VAL A 258 -19.37 30.85 18.36
N THR A 259 -19.46 31.81 19.28
CA THR A 259 -18.49 31.98 20.39
C THR A 259 -18.49 30.84 21.40
N SER A 260 -19.62 30.17 21.60
CA SER A 260 -19.76 29.05 22.54
C SER A 260 -19.01 27.78 22.13
N LEU A 261 -18.62 27.62 20.86
CA LEU A 261 -17.91 26.45 20.34
C LEU A 261 -16.42 26.69 20.07
N ARG A 262 -15.88 27.84 20.50
CA ARG A 262 -14.49 28.26 20.21
C ARG A 262 -13.43 27.29 20.74
N HIS A 263 -13.71 26.59 21.84
CA HIS A 263 -12.78 25.66 22.48
C HIS A 263 -12.89 24.23 21.97
N LEU A 264 -13.93 23.91 21.20
CA LEU A 264 -14.16 22.57 20.71
C LEU A 264 -13.09 22.10 19.69
N PRO A 265 -12.62 22.94 18.74
CA PRO A 265 -11.51 22.57 17.85
C PRO A 265 -10.24 22.19 18.61
N SER A 266 -9.89 22.94 19.65
CA SER A 266 -8.74 22.60 20.49
C SER A 266 -8.95 21.28 21.23
N GLN A 267 -10.16 21.02 21.74
CA GLN A 267 -10.48 19.76 22.40
C GLN A 267 -10.44 18.57 21.43
N LEU A 268 -11.00 18.71 20.23
CA LEU A 268 -10.93 17.69 19.17
C LEU A 268 -9.49 17.41 18.74
N LYS A 269 -8.63 18.42 18.70
CA LYS A 269 -7.21 18.26 18.41
C LYS A 269 -6.45 17.55 19.53
N GLU A 270 -6.78 17.78 20.79
CA GLU A 270 -6.22 17.03 21.91
C GLU A 270 -6.77 15.59 21.97
N MET A 271 -8.04 15.36 21.65
CA MET A 271 -8.61 14.01 21.50
C MET A 271 -7.95 13.25 20.35
N GLN A 272 -7.64 13.92 19.24
CA GLN A 272 -6.85 13.35 18.16
C GLN A 272 -5.49 12.88 18.68
N LYS A 273 -4.71 13.76 19.32
CA LYS A 273 -3.40 13.38 19.91
C LYS A 273 -3.49 12.22 20.91
N LEU A 274 -4.57 12.16 21.69
CA LEU A 274 -4.82 11.06 22.62
C LEU A 274 -5.04 9.74 21.86
N ILE A 275 -5.84 9.76 20.79
CA ILE A 275 -6.04 8.61 19.91
C ILE A 275 -4.71 8.19 19.29
N ASP A 276 -3.85 9.12 18.84
CA ASP A 276 -2.52 8.81 18.27
C ASP A 276 -1.65 8.05 19.28
N LYS A 277 -1.62 8.53 20.53
CA LYS A 277 -0.86 7.88 21.61
C LYS A 277 -1.45 6.51 21.96
N MET A 278 -2.78 6.40 22.03
CA MET A 278 -3.45 5.12 22.29
C MET A 278 -3.19 4.10 21.19
N LEU A 279 -3.32 4.48 19.91
CA LEU A 279 -3.02 3.64 18.75
C LEU A 279 -1.59 3.12 18.78
N SER A 280 -0.62 4.00 19.06
CA SER A 280 0.79 3.62 19.14
C SER A 280 1.04 2.60 20.26
N THR A 281 0.52 2.86 21.47
CA THR A 281 0.69 1.93 22.61
C THR A 281 -0.03 0.61 22.42
N GLU A 282 -1.18 0.62 21.75
CA GLU A 282 -1.96 -0.58 21.51
C GLU A 282 -1.35 -1.43 20.39
N PHE A 283 -0.75 -0.78 19.38
CA PHE A 283 0.05 -1.46 18.36
C PHE A 283 1.33 -2.08 18.95
N GLU A 284 2.03 -1.40 19.86
CA GLU A 284 3.18 -1.96 20.57
C GLU A 284 2.79 -3.22 21.38
N ARG A 285 1.67 -3.17 22.10
CA ARG A 285 1.16 -4.33 22.84
C ARG A 285 0.78 -5.48 21.92
N TYR A 286 0.15 -5.16 20.80
CA TYR A 286 -0.21 -6.13 19.78
C TYR A 286 1.05 -6.79 19.19
N ALA A 287 2.04 -5.99 18.80
CA ALA A 287 3.31 -6.48 18.25
C ALA A 287 4.03 -7.40 19.24
N ALA A 288 4.12 -7.02 20.51
CA ALA A 288 4.70 -7.85 21.55
C ALA A 288 3.93 -9.16 21.75
N ALA A 289 2.59 -9.11 21.75
CA ALA A 289 1.74 -10.29 21.94
C ALA A 289 1.80 -11.27 20.76
N ASP A 290 1.85 -10.76 19.53
CA ASP A 290 1.92 -11.57 18.31
C ASP A 290 3.30 -12.23 18.16
N LEU A 291 4.38 -11.47 18.40
CA LEU A 291 5.75 -11.93 18.21
C LEU A 291 6.24 -12.89 19.32
N HIS A 292 5.83 -12.70 20.58
CA HIS A 292 6.24 -13.54 21.71
C HIS A 292 5.35 -14.77 21.94
N ARG A 293 4.38 -15.04 21.07
CA ARG A 293 3.51 -16.22 21.16
C ARG A 293 4.32 -17.53 20.98
N PRO A 294 4.08 -18.58 21.80
CA PRO A 294 4.75 -19.87 21.65
C PRO A 294 4.65 -20.43 20.22
N LEU A 295 5.70 -21.10 19.75
CA LEU A 295 5.85 -21.56 18.35
C LEU A 295 5.19 -22.93 18.06
N ASP A 296 4.34 -23.43 18.95
CA ASP A 296 4.09 -24.87 19.06
C ASP A 296 3.02 -25.44 18.12
N PHE A 297 2.10 -24.65 17.57
CA PHE A 297 1.04 -25.22 16.72
C PHE A 297 0.62 -24.26 15.61
N GLU A 298 0.71 -24.74 14.36
CA GLU A 298 -0.03 -24.47 13.11
C GLU A 298 -0.68 -23.09 12.80
N SER A 299 -0.59 -22.08 13.65
CA SER A 299 -1.02 -20.72 13.37
C SER A 299 0.17 -19.91 12.89
N ALA A 300 0.51 -20.08 11.61
CA ALA A 300 1.28 -19.10 10.84
C ALA A 300 0.46 -17.82 10.55
N GLY A 301 -0.80 -17.80 10.98
CA GLY A 301 -1.71 -16.66 10.84
C GLY A 301 -1.47 -15.57 11.88
N VAL A 302 -1.77 -14.35 11.46
CA VAL A 302 -1.80 -13.12 12.25
C VAL A 302 -2.85 -13.23 13.36
N LEU A 303 -2.52 -12.81 14.58
CA LEU A 303 -3.49 -12.73 15.68
C LEU A 303 -4.53 -11.63 15.38
N GLU A 304 -5.83 -11.93 15.38
CA GLU A 304 -6.90 -10.91 15.19
C GLU A 304 -6.67 -9.96 13.98
N PRO A 305 -6.78 -10.43 12.72
CA PRO A 305 -6.45 -9.62 11.53
C PRO A 305 -7.31 -8.35 11.42
N GLU A 306 -8.59 -8.41 11.81
CA GLU A 306 -9.50 -7.25 11.78
C GLU A 306 -9.04 -6.11 12.71
N ARG A 307 -8.46 -6.47 13.87
CA ARG A 307 -7.91 -5.52 14.82
C ARG A 307 -6.61 -4.92 14.29
N LEU A 308 -5.74 -5.72 13.68
CA LEU A 308 -4.53 -5.20 13.03
C LEU A 308 -4.87 -4.23 11.89
N VAL A 309 -5.85 -4.58 11.04
CA VAL A 309 -6.31 -3.71 9.94
C VAL A 309 -6.83 -2.38 10.48
N SER A 310 -7.63 -2.37 11.54
CA SER A 310 -8.16 -1.12 12.12
C SER A 310 -7.06 -0.25 12.76
N LEU A 311 -6.10 -0.86 13.47
CA LEU A 311 -4.93 -0.19 14.03
C LEU A 311 -4.02 0.40 12.95
N VAL A 312 -3.69 -0.40 11.93
CA VAL A 312 -2.83 0.01 10.81
C VAL A 312 -3.52 1.10 9.99
N ALA A 313 -4.80 0.97 9.68
CA ALA A 313 -5.56 2.01 8.98
C ALA A 313 -5.62 3.33 9.78
N GLY A 314 -5.80 3.24 11.10
CA GLY A 314 -5.76 4.40 12.01
C GLY A 314 -4.39 5.09 12.01
N LEU A 315 -3.31 4.32 12.11
CA LEU A 315 -1.93 4.84 12.12
C LEU A 315 -1.49 5.39 10.75
N LEU A 316 -1.92 4.77 9.67
CA LEU A 316 -1.64 5.22 8.30
C LEU A 316 -2.29 6.57 8.00
N ARG A 317 -3.54 6.79 8.44
CA ARG A 317 -4.23 8.09 8.29
C ARG A 317 -3.51 9.26 8.96
N GLN A 318 -2.79 8.99 10.04
CA GLN A 318 -2.09 10.03 10.80
C GLN A 318 -0.68 10.29 10.27
N ASN A 319 -0.25 9.59 9.20
CA ASN A 319 1.07 9.70 8.55
C ASN A 319 2.27 9.44 9.49
N HIS A 320 2.05 8.69 10.58
CA HIS A 320 3.10 8.36 11.53
C HIS A 320 3.77 7.04 11.17
N LEU A 321 4.70 7.04 10.21
CA LEU A 321 5.47 5.84 9.82
C LEU A 321 6.45 5.31 10.88
N HIS A 322 6.45 5.87 12.10
CA HIS A 322 7.34 5.46 13.19
C HIS A 322 6.99 4.07 13.74
N PHE A 323 5.71 3.66 13.67
CA PHE A 323 5.28 2.35 14.14
C PHE A 323 5.98 1.20 13.40
N LEU A 324 6.39 1.40 12.14
CA LEU A 324 7.16 0.40 11.38
C LEU A 324 8.56 0.19 11.98
N GLU A 325 9.22 1.25 12.44
CA GLU A 325 10.53 1.12 13.10
C GLU A 325 10.40 0.46 14.48
N VAL A 326 9.32 0.78 15.21
CA VAL A 326 9.01 0.12 16.49
C VAL A 326 8.73 -1.37 16.26
N TYR A 327 7.95 -1.73 15.24
CA TYR A 327 7.69 -3.12 14.87
C TYR A 327 8.97 -3.86 14.47
N LYS A 328 9.85 -3.21 13.69
CA LYS A 328 11.17 -3.75 13.33
C LYS A 328 12.01 -4.04 14.57
N GLN A 329 12.08 -3.10 15.50
CA GLN A 329 12.84 -3.28 16.73
C GLN A 329 12.27 -4.42 17.58
N GLU A 330 10.94 -4.50 17.68
CA GLU A 330 10.26 -5.57 18.43
C GLU A 330 10.43 -6.95 17.78
N ALA A 331 10.43 -7.03 16.45
CA ALA A 331 10.73 -8.27 15.73
C ALA A 331 12.17 -8.76 15.99
N VAL A 332 13.13 -7.83 16.05
CA VAL A 332 14.54 -8.14 16.37
C VAL A 332 14.68 -8.58 17.83
N THR A 333 14.03 -7.91 18.79
CA THR A 333 14.06 -8.31 20.20
C THR A 333 13.38 -9.67 20.42
N ALA A 334 12.26 -9.94 19.76
CA ALA A 334 11.60 -11.24 19.80
C ALA A 334 12.48 -12.36 19.24
N ALA A 335 13.12 -12.14 18.08
CA ALA A 335 14.08 -13.09 17.52
C ALA A 335 15.27 -13.34 18.46
N GLN A 336 15.78 -12.30 19.13
CA GLN A 336 16.85 -12.42 20.11
C GLN A 336 16.42 -13.19 21.37
N ALA A 337 15.23 -12.89 21.91
CA ALA A 337 14.69 -13.54 23.09
C ALA A 337 14.44 -15.04 22.83
N LEU A 338 13.91 -15.36 21.66
CA LEU A 338 13.67 -16.74 21.26
C LEU A 338 14.98 -17.52 21.13
N LEU A 339 16.01 -16.92 20.51
CA LEU A 339 17.31 -17.57 20.40
C LEU A 339 17.93 -17.81 21.78
N LYS A 340 17.84 -16.83 22.69
CA LYS A 340 18.29 -16.99 24.08
C LYS A 340 17.55 -18.13 24.79
N GLN A 341 16.22 -18.21 24.63
CA GLN A 341 15.41 -19.27 25.22
C GLN A 341 15.82 -20.65 24.70
N LEU A 342 15.98 -20.80 23.37
CA LEU A 342 16.43 -22.06 22.76
C LEU A 342 17.84 -22.45 23.22
N MET A 343 18.74 -21.47 23.36
CA MET A 343 20.07 -21.74 23.91
C MET A 343 19.98 -22.23 25.36
N ILE A 344 19.14 -21.62 26.20
CA ILE A 344 18.98 -22.03 27.60
C ILE A 344 18.34 -23.43 27.70
N GLU A 345 17.30 -23.71 26.91
CA GLU A 345 16.61 -25.00 26.89
C GLU A 345 17.54 -26.13 26.43
N GLN A 346 18.34 -25.90 25.39
CA GLN A 346 19.28 -26.90 24.88
C GLN A 346 20.57 -27.02 25.73
N LEU A 347 20.93 -25.99 26.49
CA LEU A 347 21.99 -26.06 27.50
C LEU A 347 21.52 -26.76 28.78
N ALA A 348 20.22 -26.70 29.11
CA ALA A 348 19.66 -27.47 30.22
C ALA A 348 19.64 -28.99 29.93
N ASP A 349 19.50 -29.38 28.66
CA ASP A 349 19.62 -30.79 28.21
C ASP A 349 21.08 -31.30 28.25
N ALA A 350 22.08 -30.42 28.24
CA ALA A 350 23.49 -30.77 28.36
C ALA A 350 23.96 -30.58 29.81
N GLU A 351 23.63 -31.55 30.67
CA GLU A 351 23.78 -31.55 32.14
C GLU A 351 25.15 -31.14 32.76
N ASP A 352 26.20 -30.77 32.00
CA ASP A 352 27.58 -30.66 32.53
C ASP A 352 28.31 -29.29 32.46
N GLU A 353 27.78 -28.21 31.87
CA GLU A 353 28.53 -26.92 31.79
C GLU A 353 27.70 -25.65 32.11
N LEU A 354 26.90 -25.69 33.17
CA LEU A 354 26.07 -24.53 33.61
C LEU A 354 26.87 -23.36 34.22
N ASN A 355 28.18 -23.48 34.44
CA ASN A 355 28.94 -22.52 35.27
C ASN A 355 29.68 -21.38 34.54
N GLU A 356 29.60 -21.25 33.22
CA GLU A 356 30.30 -20.17 32.48
C GLU A 356 29.40 -19.11 31.82
N LEU A 357 28.10 -19.07 32.13
CA LEU A 357 27.19 -18.04 31.63
C LEU A 357 27.35 -16.71 32.40
N THR A 358 28.44 -15.99 32.12
CA THR A 358 28.57 -14.57 32.52
C THR A 358 27.93 -13.65 31.48
N GLY A 359 26.74 -13.15 31.80
CA GLY A 359 26.25 -11.79 31.52
C GLY A 359 25.92 -11.36 30.09
N SER A 360 26.55 -11.89 29.03
CA SER A 360 26.39 -11.32 27.66
C SER A 360 25.81 -12.28 26.61
N GLY A 361 25.78 -13.59 26.86
CA GLY A 361 25.25 -14.56 25.89
C GLY A 361 26.02 -14.62 24.56
N GLU A 362 27.23 -14.06 24.51
CA GLU A 362 28.04 -13.96 23.29
C GLU A 362 28.88 -15.22 23.01
N ILE A 363 29.06 -16.09 24.00
CA ILE A 363 29.94 -17.25 23.89
C ILE A 363 29.12 -18.49 24.24
N ALA A 364 28.77 -19.27 23.22
CA ALA A 364 28.24 -20.61 23.43
C ALA A 364 29.37 -21.49 24.01
N PRO A 365 29.09 -22.29 25.07
CA PRO A 365 30.07 -23.24 25.59
C PRO A 365 30.44 -24.28 24.53
N SER A 366 31.54 -25.00 24.75
CA SER A 366 32.05 -26.00 23.81
C SER A 366 31.13 -27.22 23.76
N MET A 367 30.06 -27.13 22.97
CA MET A 367 29.11 -28.22 22.74
C MET A 367 29.68 -29.28 21.80
N ASP A 368 29.33 -30.55 22.01
CA ASP A 368 29.62 -31.63 21.07
C ASP A 368 29.05 -31.34 19.67
N ALA A 369 29.74 -31.79 18.62
CA ALA A 369 29.41 -31.46 17.23
C ALA A 369 27.98 -31.88 16.82
N ALA A 370 27.45 -32.97 17.38
CA ALA A 370 26.08 -33.40 17.15
C ALA A 370 25.04 -32.52 17.90
N HIS A 371 25.38 -32.06 19.09
CA HIS A 371 24.54 -31.15 19.88
C HIS A 371 24.49 -29.75 19.24
N TRP A 372 25.64 -29.22 18.83
CA TRP A 372 25.75 -27.96 18.10
C TRP A 372 24.88 -27.94 16.83
N LEU A 373 24.87 -29.03 16.06
CA LEU A 373 24.08 -29.13 14.84
C LEU A 373 22.57 -29.21 15.10
N ARG A 374 22.16 -29.87 16.19
CA ARG A 374 20.77 -29.84 16.67
C ARG A 374 20.34 -28.44 17.09
N VAL A 375 21.20 -27.69 17.78
CA VAL A 375 20.94 -26.30 18.16
C VAL A 375 20.76 -25.43 16.92
N ILE A 376 21.63 -25.54 15.91
CA ILE A 376 21.49 -24.78 14.65
C ILE A 376 20.22 -25.16 13.90
N ARG A 377 19.85 -26.45 13.86
CA ARG A 377 18.59 -26.90 13.25
C ARG A 377 17.38 -26.31 13.99
N SER A 378 17.35 -26.37 15.32
CA SER A 378 16.25 -25.82 16.11
C SER A 378 16.15 -24.30 15.96
N ALA A 379 17.29 -23.59 16.04
CA ALA A 379 17.38 -22.15 15.85
C ALA A 379 16.93 -21.72 14.44
N SER A 380 17.40 -22.40 13.38
CA SER A 380 16.98 -22.09 12.01
C SER A 380 15.48 -22.33 11.78
N ALA A 381 14.91 -23.41 12.32
CA ALA A 381 13.47 -23.68 12.25
C ALA A 381 12.64 -22.62 12.99
N ALA A 382 13.07 -22.22 14.19
CA ALA A 382 12.35 -21.24 14.98
C ALA A 382 12.45 -19.82 14.40
N LEU A 383 13.62 -19.42 13.90
CA LEU A 383 13.80 -18.15 13.20
C LEU A 383 13.01 -18.12 11.88
N THR A 384 12.89 -19.26 11.20
CA THR A 384 12.03 -19.38 10.00
C THR A 384 10.58 -19.07 10.34
N LYS A 385 10.04 -19.66 11.41
CA LYS A 385 8.67 -19.37 11.88
C LYS A 385 8.46 -17.89 12.24
N ILE A 386 9.44 -17.23 12.87
CA ILE A 386 9.37 -15.78 13.14
C ILE A 386 9.35 -14.98 11.84
N VAL A 387 10.24 -15.29 10.89
CA VAL A 387 10.29 -14.58 9.60
C VAL A 387 8.98 -14.75 8.83
N GLU A 388 8.36 -15.94 8.85
CA GLU A 388 7.04 -16.19 8.27
C GLU A 388 5.92 -15.37 8.94
N ARG A 389 5.93 -15.26 10.28
CA ARG A 389 4.97 -14.43 11.03
C ARG A 389 5.13 -12.93 10.70
N VAL A 390 6.37 -12.44 10.71
CA VAL A 390 6.68 -11.05 10.34
C VAL A 390 6.24 -10.76 8.90
N LYS A 391 6.41 -11.75 7.99
CA LYS A 391 5.91 -11.66 6.62
C LYS A 391 4.37 -11.58 6.58
N ALA A 392 3.66 -12.37 7.37
CA ALA A 392 2.20 -12.32 7.41
C ALA A 392 1.67 -10.95 7.88
N VAL A 393 2.27 -10.37 8.93
CA VAL A 393 1.94 -9.01 9.40
C VAL A 393 2.32 -7.96 8.34
N HIS A 394 3.48 -8.09 7.71
CA HIS A 394 3.90 -7.25 6.58
C HIS A 394 2.87 -7.27 5.44
N ASP A 395 2.37 -8.45 5.07
CA ASP A 395 1.42 -8.62 3.97
C ASP A 395 0.06 -7.99 4.31
N VAL A 396 -0.42 -8.13 5.56
CA VAL A 396 -1.63 -7.42 6.03
C VAL A 396 -1.44 -5.90 6.02
N ILE A 397 -0.28 -5.39 6.44
CA ILE A 397 0.01 -3.94 6.37
C ILE A 397 0.05 -3.47 4.92
N LYS A 398 0.65 -4.27 4.02
CA LYS A 398 0.72 -3.98 2.59
C LYS A 398 -0.69 -3.96 1.96
N GLU A 399 -1.53 -4.93 2.26
CA GLU A 399 -2.92 -5.00 1.80
C GLU A 399 -3.75 -3.84 2.33
N THR A 400 -3.61 -3.51 3.63
CA THR A 400 -4.29 -2.36 4.25
C THR A 400 -3.85 -1.04 3.62
N ALA A 401 -2.55 -0.89 3.33
CA ALA A 401 -2.02 0.28 2.63
C ALA A 401 -2.49 0.37 1.17
N ALA A 402 -2.69 -0.77 0.50
CA ALA A 402 -3.23 -0.83 -0.87
C ALA A 402 -4.72 -0.51 -0.91
N ALA A 403 -5.50 -1.04 0.04
CA ALA A 403 -6.92 -0.73 0.22
C ALA A 403 -7.13 0.76 0.51
N SER A 404 -6.29 1.35 1.36
CA SER A 404 -6.38 2.77 1.74
C SER A 404 -5.94 3.75 0.63
N ALA A 405 -5.20 3.27 -0.36
CA ALA A 405 -4.80 4.01 -1.56
C ALA A 405 -5.76 3.80 -2.76
N GLY A 406 -6.81 2.97 -2.60
CA GLY A 406 -7.75 2.64 -3.66
C GLY A 406 -7.22 1.69 -4.75
N LEU A 407 -6.07 1.05 -4.51
CA LEU A 407 -5.45 0.12 -5.48
C LEU A 407 -6.04 -1.30 -5.40
N SER A 408 -6.68 -1.67 -4.28
CA SER A 408 -7.33 -2.97 -4.12
C SER A 408 -8.77 -2.92 -4.63
N SER A 409 -8.94 -3.05 -5.96
CA SER A 409 -10.24 -3.24 -6.61
C SER A 409 -10.16 -4.28 -7.73
N LEU A 410 -9.45 -5.38 -7.49
CA LEU A 410 -9.65 -6.60 -8.27
C LEU A 410 -9.25 -7.83 -7.42
N GLU A 411 -10.21 -8.74 -7.25
CA GLU A 411 -10.08 -10.08 -6.66
C GLU A 411 -10.16 -10.17 -5.13
N THR A 412 -11.40 -10.27 -4.60
CA THR A 412 -11.95 -11.49 -3.96
C THR A 412 -13.29 -11.15 -3.30
N SER A 413 -14.37 -11.68 -3.86
CA SER A 413 -15.72 -11.57 -3.31
C SER A 413 -15.95 -12.63 -2.22
N THR A 414 -15.79 -12.29 -0.94
CA THR A 414 -16.58 -12.86 0.17
C THR A 414 -16.34 -12.09 1.49
N SER A 415 -17.41 -11.98 2.30
CA SER A 415 -17.54 -11.43 3.67
C SER A 415 -17.51 -9.90 3.88
N ILE A 416 -18.68 -9.29 3.67
CA ILE A 416 -19.46 -8.42 4.58
C ILE A 416 -18.66 -7.59 5.62
N SER A 417 -18.26 -6.37 5.25
CA SER A 417 -18.56 -5.08 5.93
C SER A 417 -17.61 -3.99 5.42
N SER A 418 -17.67 -3.64 4.13
CA SER A 418 -16.88 -2.54 3.60
C SER A 418 -17.57 -1.21 3.90
N THR A 419 -17.17 -0.56 4.99
CA THR A 419 -17.28 0.91 5.06
C THR A 419 -16.48 1.47 3.88
N PRO A 420 -17.04 2.40 3.08
CA PRO A 420 -16.30 3.02 1.99
C PRO A 420 -15.30 3.98 2.64
N THR A 421 -14.11 3.49 3.02
CA THR A 421 -13.01 4.36 3.41
C THR A 421 -12.62 5.19 2.20
N GLU A 422 -12.81 6.51 2.27
CA GLU A 422 -12.35 7.42 1.22
C GLU A 422 -10.84 7.19 0.98
N ASN A 423 -10.35 7.42 -0.23
CA ASN A 423 -8.93 7.22 -0.54
C ASN A 423 -8.12 8.34 0.13
N PHE A 424 -7.56 8.08 1.32
CA PHE A 424 -6.81 9.09 2.08
C PHE A 424 -5.31 9.13 1.77
N LEU A 425 -4.73 8.07 1.18
CA LEU A 425 -3.30 8.01 0.85
C LEU A 425 -3.02 8.38 -0.61
N THR A 426 -1.98 9.17 -0.81
CA THR A 426 -1.43 9.43 -2.15
C THR A 426 -0.58 8.24 -2.64
N LEU A 427 -0.49 8.04 -3.96
CA LEU A 427 0.30 6.96 -4.56
C LEU A 427 1.80 7.02 -4.17
N GLU A 428 2.32 8.23 -3.91
CA GLU A 428 3.70 8.44 -3.44
C GLU A 428 3.91 7.96 -2.00
N GLU A 429 2.95 8.20 -1.11
CA GLU A 429 2.99 7.72 0.27
C GLU A 429 2.87 6.19 0.34
N HIS A 430 2.02 5.60 -0.51
CA HIS A 430 1.93 4.14 -0.67
C HIS A 430 3.28 3.53 -1.08
N ASN A 431 3.94 4.10 -2.09
CA ASN A 431 5.27 3.64 -2.52
C ASN A 431 6.33 3.79 -1.41
N ARG A 432 6.26 4.86 -0.61
CA ARG A 432 7.15 5.07 0.54
C ARG A 432 6.94 4.03 1.63
N ILE A 433 5.68 3.65 1.89
CA ILE A 433 5.33 2.58 2.84
C ILE A 433 5.85 1.24 2.32
N GLU A 434 5.65 0.92 1.04
CA GLU A 434 6.12 -0.33 0.45
C GLU A 434 7.65 -0.47 0.51
N LEU A 435 8.38 0.62 0.24
CA LEU A 435 9.85 0.63 0.37
C LEU A 435 10.30 0.39 1.82
N LYS A 436 9.64 1.01 2.80
CA LYS A 436 9.95 0.81 4.22
C LYS A 436 9.59 -0.58 4.71
N LEU A 437 8.47 -1.13 4.25
CA LEU A 437 8.05 -2.50 4.56
C LEU A 437 9.06 -3.53 4.01
N ARG A 438 9.56 -3.30 2.79
CA ARG A 438 10.62 -4.12 2.21
C ARG A 438 11.93 -4.01 3.00
N ASP A 439 12.31 -2.79 3.42
CA ASP A 439 13.49 -2.56 4.24
C ASP A 439 13.38 -3.26 5.61
N LEU A 440 12.21 -3.19 6.25
CA LEU A 440 11.89 -3.90 7.49
C LEU A 440 12.11 -5.40 7.35
N LEU A 441 11.52 -6.01 6.32
CA LEU A 441 11.65 -7.45 6.07
C LEU A 441 13.11 -7.83 5.80
N SER A 442 13.85 -7.02 5.01
CA SER A 442 15.26 -7.28 4.76
C SER A 442 16.11 -7.16 6.02
N SER A 443 15.83 -6.19 6.89
CA SER A 443 16.59 -5.99 8.12
C SER A 443 16.37 -7.11 9.14
N VAL A 444 15.13 -7.63 9.24
CA VAL A 444 14.84 -8.79 10.11
C VAL A 444 15.54 -10.04 9.57
N CYS A 445 15.47 -10.29 8.27
CA CYS A 445 16.17 -11.41 7.63
C CYS A 445 17.69 -11.30 7.76
N ASP A 446 18.28 -10.11 7.59
CA ASP A 446 19.72 -9.89 7.77
C ASP A 446 20.14 -10.13 9.22
N TYR A 447 19.33 -9.70 10.20
CA TYR A 447 19.58 -10.00 11.60
C TYR A 447 19.54 -11.52 11.87
N CYS A 448 18.51 -12.23 11.39
CA CYS A 448 18.43 -13.69 11.57
C CYS A 448 19.62 -14.40 10.92
N ASN A 449 20.02 -14.00 9.71
CA ASN A 449 21.20 -14.56 9.02
C ASN A 449 22.50 -14.29 9.78
N GLU A 450 22.69 -13.08 10.31
CA GLU A 450 23.87 -12.72 11.11
C GLU A 450 23.93 -13.50 12.43
N ARG A 451 22.79 -13.73 13.09
CA ARG A 451 22.73 -14.53 14.31
C ARG A 451 23.07 -16.00 14.04
N ILE A 452 22.49 -16.62 13.02
CA ILE A 452 22.87 -17.99 12.65
C ILE A 452 24.34 -18.04 12.21
N ALA A 453 24.83 -17.04 11.46
CA ALA A 453 26.25 -16.96 11.08
C ALA A 453 27.17 -16.88 12.29
N SER A 454 26.78 -16.15 13.34
CA SER A 454 27.53 -16.08 14.60
C SER A 454 27.57 -17.44 15.31
N LEU A 455 26.46 -18.19 15.34
CA LEU A 455 26.39 -19.55 15.90
C LEU A 455 27.22 -20.57 15.10
N VAL A 456 27.30 -20.38 13.78
CA VAL A 456 28.15 -21.20 12.92
C VAL A 456 29.63 -20.89 13.20
N SER A 457 29.97 -19.62 13.43
CA SER A 457 31.34 -19.15 13.63
C SER A 457 31.90 -19.44 15.03
N THR A 458 31.04 -19.62 16.04
CA THR A 458 31.45 -19.95 17.42
C THR A 458 31.93 -21.40 17.58
N GLN A 459 31.80 -22.25 16.56
CA GLN A 459 32.29 -23.62 16.64
C GLN A 459 33.83 -23.63 16.76
N SER A 460 34.31 -24.03 17.93
CA SER A 460 35.75 -24.03 18.24
C SER A 460 36.56 -24.93 17.29
N ASP A 461 37.76 -24.48 16.94
CA ASP A 461 38.73 -25.21 16.11
C ASP A 461 39.15 -26.60 16.66
N LYS A 462 38.72 -26.97 17.87
CA LYS A 462 39.20 -28.16 18.58
C LYS A 462 38.43 -29.44 18.25
N GLN A 463 37.18 -29.37 17.80
CA GLN A 463 36.39 -30.57 17.52
C GLN A 463 36.56 -31.06 16.07
N THR A 464 36.71 -32.37 15.90
CA THR A 464 36.81 -33.01 14.59
C THR A 464 35.41 -33.14 13.98
N VAL A 465 35.04 -32.19 13.12
CA VAL A 465 33.79 -32.27 12.34
C VAL A 465 33.89 -33.40 11.32
N THR A 466 32.86 -34.24 11.25
CA THR A 466 32.73 -35.31 10.25
C THR A 466 32.19 -34.79 8.92
N SER A 467 32.45 -35.48 7.81
CA SER A 467 31.92 -35.07 6.49
C SER A 467 30.39 -34.96 6.48
N ALA A 468 29.71 -35.91 7.12
CA ALA A 468 28.25 -35.92 7.24
C ALA A 468 27.70 -34.66 7.93
N GLN A 469 28.36 -34.19 8.99
CA GLN A 469 27.97 -32.98 9.72
C GLN A 469 28.13 -31.71 8.88
N VAL A 470 29.17 -31.62 8.04
CA VAL A 470 29.34 -30.46 7.13
C VAL A 470 28.27 -30.46 6.04
N ILE A 471 27.88 -31.63 5.53
CA ILE A 471 26.79 -31.76 4.54
C ILE A 471 25.45 -31.36 5.17
N GLU A 472 25.16 -31.86 6.36
CA GLU A 472 23.95 -31.52 7.09
C GLU A 472 23.89 -30.01 7.41
N LEU A 473 25.03 -29.40 7.77
CA LEU A 473 25.13 -27.95 7.92
C LEU A 473 24.89 -27.21 6.59
N SER A 474 25.44 -27.69 5.47
CA SER A 474 25.21 -27.12 4.13
C SER A 474 23.72 -27.10 3.81
N ASN A 475 23.03 -28.22 4.04
CA ASN A 475 21.59 -28.34 3.79
C ASN A 475 20.77 -27.37 4.65
N ILE A 476 21.12 -27.21 5.94
CA ILE A 476 20.43 -26.27 6.82
C ILE A 476 20.67 -24.82 6.37
N VAL A 477 21.92 -24.46 6.03
CA VAL A 477 22.28 -23.12 5.56
C VAL A 477 21.60 -22.80 4.23
N GLU A 478 21.58 -23.73 3.28
CA GLU A 478 20.92 -23.56 1.98
C GLU A 478 19.41 -23.44 2.14
N SER A 479 18.77 -24.33 2.92
CA SER A 479 17.33 -24.28 3.16
C SER A 479 16.90 -22.98 3.84
N PHE A 480 17.67 -22.50 4.82
CA PHE A 480 17.36 -21.26 5.52
C PHE A 480 17.59 -20.04 4.62
N THR A 481 18.69 -20.02 3.88
CA THR A 481 19.00 -18.91 2.97
C THR A 481 17.99 -18.83 1.83
N GLU A 482 17.56 -19.97 1.27
CA GLU A 482 16.53 -20.02 0.25
C GLU A 482 15.18 -19.49 0.78
N MET A 483 14.81 -19.84 2.01
CA MET A 483 13.62 -19.29 2.66
C MET A 483 13.71 -17.77 2.82
N CYS A 484 14.85 -17.24 3.31
CA CYS A 484 15.07 -15.79 3.40
C CYS A 484 15.02 -15.10 2.03
N GLU A 485 15.61 -15.70 1.00
CA GLU A 485 15.60 -15.17 -0.37
C GLU A 485 14.19 -15.14 -0.98
N ARG A 486 13.38 -16.18 -0.73
CA ARG A 486 11.95 -16.24 -1.12
C ARG A 486 11.12 -15.17 -0.42
N THR A 487 11.41 -14.89 0.85
CA THR A 487 10.68 -13.91 1.64
C THR A 487 11.08 -12.46 1.29
N CYS A 488 12.36 -12.18 1.02
CA CYS A 488 12.86 -10.84 0.69
C CYS A 488 12.84 -10.50 -0.81
N GLY A 489 12.17 -11.28 -1.66
CA GLY A 489 12.08 -10.99 -3.10
C GLY A 489 13.41 -11.07 -3.86
N GLY A 490 14.30 -11.98 -3.46
CA GLY A 490 15.54 -12.29 -4.18
C GLY A 490 16.81 -11.59 -3.68
N ARG A 491 16.76 -10.83 -2.59
CA ARG A 491 17.98 -10.27 -1.96
C ARG A 491 18.71 -11.35 -1.17
N GLN A 492 19.95 -11.64 -1.55
CA GLN A 492 20.78 -12.65 -0.88
C GLN A 492 21.55 -12.02 0.30
N SER A 493 21.35 -12.55 1.50
CA SER A 493 22.19 -12.20 2.65
C SER A 493 23.48 -13.02 2.61
N ALA A 494 24.62 -12.34 2.48
CA ALA A 494 25.92 -13.00 2.29
C ALA A 494 26.54 -13.51 3.61
N ALA A 495 26.07 -13.04 4.77
CA ALA A 495 26.69 -13.30 6.06
C ALA A 495 26.75 -14.80 6.40
N LEU A 496 25.62 -15.50 6.28
CA LEU A 496 25.53 -16.93 6.59
C LEU A 496 26.33 -17.79 5.61
N LYS A 497 26.21 -17.51 4.30
CA LYS A 497 27.00 -18.17 3.25
C LYS A 497 28.51 -17.96 3.46
N ALA A 498 28.94 -16.78 3.91
CA ALA A 498 30.33 -16.50 4.23
C ALA A 498 30.82 -17.28 5.46
N ALA A 499 30.04 -17.30 6.55
CA ALA A 499 30.36 -18.09 7.74
C ALA A 499 30.47 -19.60 7.43
N PHE A 500 29.54 -20.14 6.64
CA PHE A 500 29.62 -21.52 6.17
C PHE A 500 30.88 -21.79 5.33
N LYS A 501 31.23 -20.90 4.38
CA LYS A 501 32.46 -21.04 3.58
C LYS A 501 33.72 -21.07 4.44
N ILE A 502 33.79 -20.26 5.49
CA ILE A 502 34.92 -20.25 6.43
C ILE A 502 35.00 -21.61 7.14
N GLN A 503 33.88 -22.10 7.68
CA GLN A 503 33.86 -23.35 8.42
C GLN A 503 34.16 -24.57 7.54
N ALA A 504 33.53 -24.64 6.37
CA ALA A 504 33.80 -25.70 5.39
C ALA A 504 35.24 -25.59 4.84
N GLY A 505 35.79 -24.38 4.70
CA GLY A 505 37.20 -24.16 4.38
C GLY A 505 38.16 -24.69 5.44
N ASN A 506 37.87 -24.45 6.72
CA ASN A 506 38.64 -24.98 7.85
C ASN A 506 38.60 -26.52 7.89
N TYR A 507 37.43 -27.11 7.63
CA TYR A 507 37.30 -28.56 7.47
C TYR A 507 38.17 -29.08 6.32
N VAL A 508 38.07 -28.49 5.12
CA VAL A 508 38.86 -28.90 3.95
C VAL A 508 40.37 -28.75 4.20
N HIS A 509 40.78 -27.72 4.94
CA HIS A 509 42.18 -27.53 5.34
C HIS A 509 42.65 -28.64 6.29
N LYS A 510 41.90 -28.94 7.36
CA LYS A 510 42.20 -30.06 8.28
C LYS A 510 42.21 -31.41 7.55
N PHE A 511 41.21 -31.64 6.69
CA PHE A 511 41.08 -32.80 5.83
C PHE A 511 42.33 -33.01 4.97
N HIS A 512 42.83 -31.93 4.35
CA HIS A 512 44.03 -31.97 3.52
C HIS A 512 45.29 -32.24 4.35
N THR A 513 45.49 -31.49 5.44
CA THR A 513 46.66 -31.62 6.32
C THR A 513 46.79 -33.04 6.87
N GLN A 514 45.70 -33.65 7.33
CA GLN A 514 45.70 -35.04 7.82
C GLN A 514 46.14 -36.04 6.73
N ARG A 515 45.63 -35.89 5.50
CA ARG A 515 45.90 -36.80 4.38
C ARG A 515 47.31 -36.62 3.82
N LYS A 516 47.78 -35.37 3.75
CA LYS A 516 49.16 -35.04 3.39
C LYS A 516 50.15 -35.63 4.39
N ASN A 517 49.90 -35.48 5.69
CA ASN A 517 50.73 -36.05 6.75
C ASN A 517 50.73 -37.60 6.70
N LYS A 518 49.55 -38.21 6.53
CA LYS A 518 49.42 -39.67 6.36
C LYS A 518 50.24 -40.17 5.16
N LEU A 519 50.13 -39.49 4.02
CA LEU A 519 50.89 -39.84 2.82
C LEU A 519 52.41 -39.72 3.04
N GLN A 520 52.87 -38.63 3.67
CA GLN A 520 54.29 -38.42 3.96
C GLN A 520 54.86 -39.50 4.87
N LEU A 521 54.16 -39.84 5.97
CA LEU A 521 54.57 -40.90 6.89
C LEU A 521 54.69 -42.26 6.20
N LEU A 522 53.74 -42.58 5.32
CA LEU A 522 53.74 -43.83 4.57
C LEU A 522 54.84 -43.88 3.51
N LEU A 523 55.08 -42.77 2.81
CA LEU A 523 56.20 -42.65 1.87
C LEU A 523 57.55 -42.81 2.56
N ASP A 524 57.70 -42.27 3.78
CA ASP A 524 58.95 -42.37 4.54
C ASP A 524 59.25 -43.78 5.01
N ALA A 525 58.21 -44.57 5.28
CA ALA A 525 58.29 -45.99 5.64
C ALA A 525 58.35 -46.93 4.42
N GLU A 526 58.22 -46.40 3.20
CA GLU A 526 58.07 -47.20 1.98
C GLU A 526 59.37 -47.92 1.60
N ARG A 527 59.27 -49.22 1.32
CA ARG A 527 60.42 -50.09 1.00
C ARG A 527 60.62 -50.29 -0.50
N TRP A 528 59.76 -49.72 -1.34
CA TRP A 528 59.85 -49.78 -2.80
C TRP A 528 59.82 -51.23 -3.32
N LYS A 529 58.93 -52.03 -2.75
CA LYS A 529 58.64 -53.40 -3.19
C LYS A 529 57.30 -53.45 -3.89
N VAL A 530 57.10 -54.50 -4.70
CA VAL A 530 55.80 -54.80 -5.31
C VAL A 530 54.79 -55.03 -4.19
N ALA A 531 53.72 -54.25 -4.19
CA ALA A 531 52.62 -54.39 -3.24
C ALA A 531 51.48 -55.22 -3.84
N GLU A 532 50.81 -55.99 -2.99
CA GLU A 532 49.58 -56.68 -3.36
C GLU A 532 48.43 -55.67 -3.44
N VAL A 533 47.69 -55.71 -4.54
CA VAL A 533 46.58 -54.82 -4.86
C VAL A 533 45.28 -55.45 -4.37
N PRO A 534 44.58 -54.83 -3.41
CA PRO A 534 43.22 -55.23 -3.05
C PRO A 534 42.22 -54.94 -4.18
N SER A 535 41.18 -55.75 -4.31
CA SER A 535 40.12 -55.56 -5.31
C SER A 535 39.41 -54.20 -5.18
N GLU A 536 39.31 -53.65 -3.97
CA GLU A 536 38.77 -52.30 -3.72
C GLU A 536 39.48 -51.21 -4.52
N ILE A 537 40.81 -51.29 -4.63
CA ILE A 537 41.62 -50.30 -5.36
C ILE A 537 41.40 -50.45 -6.87
N GLN A 538 41.28 -51.68 -7.38
CA GLN A 538 40.96 -51.92 -8.78
C GLN A 538 39.58 -51.37 -9.15
N ILE A 539 38.57 -51.56 -8.29
CA ILE A 539 37.22 -50.99 -8.47
C ILE A 539 37.26 -49.46 -8.50
N LEU A 540 38.04 -48.82 -7.62
CA LEU A 540 38.21 -47.36 -7.61
C LEU A 540 38.81 -46.84 -8.92
N VAL A 541 39.83 -47.54 -9.44
CA VAL A 541 40.49 -47.17 -10.71
C VAL A 541 39.53 -47.35 -11.88
N ASP A 542 38.78 -48.44 -11.93
CA ASP A 542 37.82 -48.70 -13.00
C ASP A 542 36.66 -47.71 -12.99
N LYS A 543 36.15 -47.33 -11.80
CA LYS A 543 35.14 -46.27 -11.64
C LYS A 543 35.66 -44.89 -12.06
N LEU A 544 36.93 -44.60 -11.81
CA LEU A 544 37.54 -43.36 -12.30
C LEU A 544 37.72 -43.39 -13.83
N ALA A 545 37.99 -44.57 -14.39
CA ALA A 545 38.14 -44.76 -15.84
C ALA A 545 36.81 -44.72 -16.61
N SER A 546 35.69 -45.09 -15.99
CA SER A 546 34.35 -44.97 -16.59
C SER A 546 33.90 -43.51 -16.75
N GLY A 547 34.55 -42.57 -16.05
CA GLY A 547 34.24 -41.15 -16.12
C GLY A 547 33.02 -40.72 -15.29
N GLU A 548 32.44 -41.62 -14.50
CA GLU A 548 31.33 -41.29 -13.60
C GLU A 548 31.85 -40.57 -12.33
N PRO A 549 31.12 -39.56 -11.82
CA PRO A 549 31.50 -38.88 -10.58
C PRO A 549 31.45 -39.85 -9.40
N ILE A 550 32.53 -39.90 -8.61
CA ILE A 550 32.63 -40.81 -7.47
C ILE A 550 31.80 -40.25 -6.31
N LYS A 551 30.61 -40.81 -6.11
CA LYS A 551 29.65 -40.38 -5.07
C LYS A 551 29.94 -40.98 -3.69
N SER A 552 30.60 -42.13 -3.63
CA SER A 552 30.95 -42.80 -2.38
C SER A 552 32.17 -43.70 -2.54
N LEU A 553 32.91 -43.91 -1.45
CA LEU A 553 33.95 -44.93 -1.43
C LEU A 553 33.29 -46.31 -1.45
N PRO A 554 33.72 -47.24 -2.31
CA PRO A 554 33.21 -48.60 -2.32
C PRO A 554 33.63 -49.31 -1.04
N SER A 555 32.64 -49.71 -0.25
CA SER A 555 32.81 -50.60 0.89
C SER A 555 32.54 -52.02 0.41
N SER A 556 33.60 -52.72 -0.05
CA SER A 556 33.54 -54.07 -0.67
C SER A 556 32.84 -54.16 -2.04
N PRO A 557 33.18 -55.18 -2.87
CA PRO A 557 32.51 -55.43 -4.15
C PRO A 557 31.01 -55.68 -3.95
N SER A 558 30.18 -55.14 -4.84
CA SER A 558 28.73 -55.33 -4.79
C SER A 558 28.35 -56.80 -5.07
N GLU A 559 27.20 -57.28 -4.60
CA GLU A 559 26.75 -58.66 -4.89
C GLU A 559 26.65 -58.95 -6.41
N GLU A 560 26.42 -57.92 -7.23
CA GLU A 560 26.43 -58.01 -8.70
C GLU A 560 27.83 -58.21 -9.30
N ASP A 561 28.87 -57.66 -8.67
CA ASP A 561 30.27 -57.81 -9.09
C ASP A 561 30.81 -59.22 -8.82
N ILE A 562 30.26 -59.91 -7.82
CA ILE A 562 30.63 -61.28 -7.42
C ILE A 562 30.06 -62.30 -8.43
N THR A 563 28.83 -62.07 -8.92
CA THR A 563 28.17 -62.97 -9.88
C THR A 563 28.73 -62.89 -11.30
N THR A 564 29.32 -61.75 -11.69
CA THR A 564 29.90 -61.52 -13.02
C THR A 564 31.38 -61.87 -13.15
N ASN A 565 32.04 -62.30 -12.05
CA ASN A 565 33.46 -62.65 -12.01
C ASN A 565 34.40 -61.56 -12.58
N ARG A 566 33.96 -60.29 -12.55
CA ARG A 566 34.71 -59.13 -13.08
C ARG A 566 35.95 -58.81 -12.26
N TYR A 567 35.91 -59.12 -10.96
CA TYR A 567 36.97 -58.82 -10.01
C TYR A 567 37.45 -60.10 -9.31
N ASN A 568 38.76 -60.36 -9.37
CA ASN A 568 39.37 -61.43 -8.60
C ASN A 568 39.37 -61.03 -7.11
N LEU A 569 38.79 -61.89 -6.25
CA LEU A 569 38.82 -61.73 -4.79
C LEU A 569 40.22 -61.93 -4.19
N LYS A 570 41.15 -62.54 -4.94
CA LYS A 570 42.55 -62.71 -4.52
C LYS A 570 43.36 -61.46 -4.88
N PRO A 571 44.19 -60.95 -3.94
CA PRO A 571 45.08 -59.83 -4.23
C PRO A 571 46.02 -60.13 -5.39
N THR A 572 46.10 -59.23 -6.37
CA THR A 572 47.01 -59.34 -7.52
C THR A 572 48.24 -58.45 -7.30
N PRO A 573 49.43 -58.80 -7.80
CA PRO A 573 50.63 -57.97 -7.63
C PRO A 573 50.68 -56.76 -8.61
N TYR A 574 49.63 -56.57 -9.42
CA TYR A 574 49.52 -55.50 -10.41
C TYR A 574 48.10 -54.97 -10.52
N ILE A 575 47.97 -53.71 -10.92
CA ILE A 575 46.73 -53.04 -11.34
C ILE A 575 46.57 -53.27 -12.84
N LYS A 576 45.40 -53.71 -13.30
CA LYS A 576 45.14 -53.94 -14.72
C LYS A 576 44.41 -52.74 -15.32
N ILE A 577 44.98 -52.12 -16.35
CA ILE A 577 44.33 -51.06 -17.12
C ILE A 577 44.29 -51.51 -18.57
N GLY A 578 43.09 -51.84 -19.07
CA GLY A 578 42.91 -52.37 -20.42
C GLY A 578 43.77 -53.62 -20.67
N THR A 579 44.77 -53.49 -21.53
CA THR A 579 45.73 -54.56 -21.88
C THR A 579 47.03 -54.52 -21.08
N GLN A 580 47.29 -53.47 -20.30
CA GLN A 580 48.55 -53.31 -19.57
C GLN A 580 48.43 -53.65 -18.08
N SER A 581 49.49 -54.27 -17.55
CA SER A 581 49.68 -54.51 -16.11
C SER A 581 50.62 -53.47 -15.51
N TYR A 582 50.22 -52.83 -14.42
CA TYR A 582 51.02 -51.86 -13.68
C TYR A 582 51.42 -52.45 -12.34
N TYR A 583 52.70 -52.75 -12.15
CA TYR A 583 53.26 -53.16 -10.87
C TYR A 583 53.46 -51.92 -10.00
N THR A 584 52.83 -51.91 -8.82
CA THR A 584 52.74 -50.72 -7.97
C THR A 584 53.27 -50.95 -6.56
N ILE A 585 53.50 -49.83 -5.88
CA ILE A 585 54.04 -49.75 -4.52
C ILE A 585 52.89 -49.48 -3.52
N GLY A 586 53.06 -49.87 -2.24
CA GLY A 586 52.05 -49.70 -1.20
C GLY A 586 51.60 -48.25 -1.01
N ALA A 587 52.56 -47.31 -0.96
CA ALA A 587 52.28 -45.88 -0.89
C ALA A 587 51.41 -45.36 -2.06
N LEU A 588 51.55 -45.93 -3.27
CA LEU A 588 50.72 -45.55 -4.42
C LEU A 588 49.27 -46.03 -4.24
N LEU A 589 49.04 -47.25 -3.72
CA LEU A 589 47.69 -47.76 -3.45
C LEU A 589 46.93 -46.87 -2.46
N ILE A 590 47.64 -46.40 -1.43
CA ILE A 590 47.06 -45.49 -0.45
C ILE A 590 46.81 -44.12 -1.09
N LEU A 591 47.71 -43.63 -1.96
CA LEU A 591 47.48 -42.41 -2.72
C LEU A 591 46.23 -42.52 -3.60
N ILE A 592 45.98 -43.63 -4.28
CA ILE A 592 44.75 -43.86 -5.08
C ILE A 592 43.50 -43.74 -4.21
N ARG A 593 43.52 -44.36 -3.02
CA ARG A 593 42.43 -44.24 -2.05
C ARG A 593 42.24 -42.79 -1.60
N LEU A 594 43.33 -42.08 -1.27
CA LEU A 594 43.28 -40.68 -0.89
C LEU A 594 42.69 -39.83 -2.02
N ILE A 595 43.18 -39.97 -3.25
CA ILE A 595 42.65 -39.28 -4.45
C ILE A 595 41.13 -39.48 -4.57
N SER A 596 40.65 -40.71 -4.34
CA SER A 596 39.23 -41.03 -4.38
C SER A 596 38.44 -40.33 -3.26
N GLU A 597 38.99 -40.22 -2.04
CA GLU A 597 38.41 -39.42 -0.96
C GLU A 597 38.31 -37.92 -1.32
N TYR A 598 39.29 -37.35 -2.05
CA TYR A 598 39.19 -35.98 -2.56
C TYR A 598 38.08 -35.83 -3.61
N CYS A 599 37.88 -36.84 -4.46
CA CYS A 599 36.79 -36.82 -5.45
C CYS A 599 35.42 -36.82 -4.77
N VAL A 600 35.22 -37.68 -3.77
CA VAL A 600 33.98 -37.70 -2.96
C VAL A 600 33.78 -36.36 -2.25
N CYS A 601 34.82 -35.83 -1.57
CA CYS A 601 34.75 -34.54 -0.90
C CYS A 601 34.40 -33.38 -1.86
N SER A 602 34.87 -33.41 -3.10
CA SER A 602 34.52 -32.41 -4.12
C SER A 602 33.08 -32.54 -4.62
N TYR A 603 32.51 -33.74 -4.60
CA TYR A 603 31.11 -33.99 -4.94
C TYR A 603 30.19 -33.52 -3.81
N ASP A 604 30.54 -33.83 -2.55
CA ASP A 604 29.78 -33.47 -1.36
C ASP A 604 29.80 -31.94 -1.10
N LEU A 605 30.93 -31.27 -1.40
CA LEU A 605 31.14 -29.84 -1.16
C LEU A 605 31.48 -29.11 -2.47
N GLN A 606 30.52 -29.05 -3.39
CA GLN A 606 30.71 -28.43 -4.70
C GLN A 606 31.18 -26.96 -4.61
N LEU A 607 30.72 -26.23 -3.60
CA LEU A 607 31.12 -24.84 -3.33
C LEU A 607 32.64 -24.67 -3.12
N LEU A 608 33.31 -25.70 -2.61
CA LEU A 608 34.74 -25.72 -2.30
C LEU A 608 35.55 -26.60 -3.26
N ALA A 609 34.93 -27.15 -4.31
CA ALA A 609 35.59 -27.91 -5.37
C ALA A 609 36.90 -27.28 -5.91
N PRO A 610 37.00 -25.95 -6.17
CA PRO A 610 38.28 -25.35 -6.60
C PRO A 610 39.39 -25.48 -5.56
N VAL A 611 39.06 -25.34 -4.27
CA VAL A 611 40.03 -25.47 -3.17
C VAL A 611 40.47 -26.92 -3.02
N VAL A 612 39.52 -27.86 -3.12
CA VAL A 612 39.79 -29.31 -3.05
C VAL A 612 40.70 -29.75 -4.21
N ALA A 613 40.47 -29.24 -5.43
CA ALA A 613 41.30 -29.51 -6.60
C ALA A 613 42.74 -28.99 -6.43
N ARG A 614 42.91 -27.79 -5.87
CA ARG A 614 44.23 -27.23 -5.54
C ARG A 614 44.95 -28.09 -4.49
N ASN A 615 44.24 -28.53 -3.46
CA ASN A 615 44.78 -29.41 -2.42
C ASN A 615 45.17 -30.79 -2.96
N LEU A 616 44.41 -31.34 -3.90
CA LEU A 616 44.75 -32.58 -4.61
C LEU A 616 46.02 -32.41 -5.45
N THR A 617 46.13 -31.28 -6.16
CA THR A 617 47.34 -30.91 -6.90
C THR A 617 48.56 -30.85 -5.97
N ASP A 618 48.43 -30.24 -4.79
CA ASP A 618 49.49 -30.18 -3.79
C ASP A 618 49.86 -31.57 -3.22
N LEU A 619 48.87 -32.45 -3.04
CA LEU A 619 49.10 -33.84 -2.62
C LEU A 619 49.94 -34.60 -3.66
N LEU A 620 49.61 -34.48 -4.95
CA LEU A 620 50.36 -35.09 -6.05
C LEU A 620 51.79 -34.52 -6.15
N LYS A 621 51.95 -33.20 -5.99
CA LYS A 621 53.28 -32.56 -5.91
C LYS A 621 54.11 -33.10 -4.74
N THR A 622 53.47 -33.27 -3.59
CA THR A 622 54.11 -33.83 -2.40
C THR A 622 54.58 -35.26 -2.65
N PHE A 623 53.77 -36.10 -3.29
CA PHE A 623 54.16 -37.46 -3.68
C PHE A 623 55.36 -37.43 -4.64
N ASN A 624 55.33 -36.60 -5.69
CA ASN A 624 56.41 -36.52 -6.67
C ASN A 624 57.73 -36.04 -6.03
N SER A 625 57.68 -34.93 -5.30
CA SER A 625 58.83 -34.33 -4.63
C SER A 625 59.44 -35.30 -3.62
N ARG A 626 58.61 -35.94 -2.79
CA ARG A 626 59.12 -36.88 -1.78
C ARG A 626 59.65 -38.17 -2.40
N SER A 627 59.00 -38.70 -3.44
CA SER A 627 59.50 -39.85 -4.20
C SER A 627 60.87 -39.57 -4.83
N CYS A 628 61.06 -38.38 -5.40
CA CYS A 628 62.35 -37.93 -5.94
C CYS A 628 63.44 -37.90 -4.85
N GLN A 629 63.14 -37.31 -3.68
CA GLN A 629 64.08 -37.27 -2.55
C GLN A 629 64.43 -38.67 -2.01
N LEU A 630 63.45 -39.57 -1.94
CA LEU A 630 63.64 -40.92 -1.40
C LEU A 630 64.44 -41.80 -2.36
N VAL A 631 64.15 -41.73 -3.67
CA VAL A 631 64.74 -42.61 -4.68
C VAL A 631 65.99 -42.01 -5.32
N LEU A 632 65.91 -40.82 -5.91
CA LEU A 632 67.07 -40.17 -6.55
C LEU A 632 68.00 -39.50 -5.53
N GLY A 633 67.42 -38.89 -4.49
CA GLY A 633 68.17 -38.24 -3.40
C GLY A 633 68.70 -39.21 -2.33
N ALA A 634 68.52 -40.51 -2.51
CA ALA A 634 68.92 -41.56 -1.57
C ALA A 634 68.37 -41.42 -0.15
N GLY A 635 67.27 -40.67 0.03
CA GLY A 635 66.61 -40.46 1.32
C GLY A 635 66.09 -41.77 1.93
N ALA A 636 65.66 -42.72 1.10
CA ALA A 636 65.11 -44.01 1.54
C ALA A 636 66.13 -44.88 2.29
N LEU A 637 67.43 -44.64 2.13
CA LEU A 637 68.47 -45.32 2.92
C LEU A 637 68.39 -44.94 4.41
N ARG A 638 68.03 -43.68 4.70
CA ARG A 638 67.94 -43.13 6.06
C ARG A 638 66.56 -43.33 6.69
N THR A 639 65.49 -43.12 5.91
CA THR A 639 64.10 -43.13 6.43
C THR A 639 63.50 -44.54 6.44
N ALA A 640 63.64 -45.30 5.36
CA ALA A 640 63.03 -46.63 5.22
C ALA A 640 63.98 -47.78 5.62
N GLY A 641 65.24 -47.46 5.98
CA GLY A 641 66.25 -48.43 6.40
C GLY A 641 66.74 -49.35 5.27
N LEU A 642 66.65 -48.92 4.01
CA LEU A 642 67.19 -49.68 2.88
C LEU A 642 68.73 -49.63 2.88
N LYS A 643 69.37 -50.76 2.57
CA LYS A 643 70.85 -50.82 2.48
C LYS A 643 71.39 -50.20 1.20
N THR A 644 70.69 -50.40 0.08
CA THR A 644 71.06 -49.87 -1.24
C THR A 644 69.80 -49.61 -2.06
N ILE A 645 69.86 -48.65 -2.99
CA ILE A 645 68.81 -48.42 -3.99
C ILE A 645 69.15 -49.25 -5.22
N THR A 646 68.32 -50.24 -5.52
CA THR A 646 68.49 -51.17 -6.65
C THR A 646 67.82 -50.65 -7.91
N SER A 647 68.19 -51.22 -9.08
CA SER A 647 67.51 -50.95 -10.36
C SER A 647 66.02 -51.29 -10.33
N THR A 648 65.61 -52.30 -9.54
CA THR A 648 64.19 -52.63 -9.31
C THR A 648 63.44 -51.48 -8.63
N ASN A 649 64.05 -50.80 -7.66
CA ASN A 649 63.43 -49.68 -6.95
C ASN A 649 63.24 -48.48 -7.89
N LEU A 650 64.22 -48.23 -8.77
CA LEU A 650 64.11 -47.20 -9.82
C LEU A 650 63.00 -47.54 -10.83
N ALA A 651 62.91 -48.80 -11.26
CA ALA A 651 61.86 -49.27 -12.16
C ALA A 651 60.47 -49.17 -11.54
N LEU A 652 60.31 -49.57 -10.27
CA LEU A 652 59.03 -49.47 -9.54
C LEU A 652 58.61 -48.02 -9.30
N ALA A 653 59.57 -47.13 -9.00
CA ALA A 653 59.31 -45.70 -8.89
C ALA A 653 58.83 -45.12 -10.22
N SER A 654 59.52 -45.45 -11.31
CA SER A 654 59.14 -45.02 -12.66
C SER A 654 57.75 -45.53 -13.03
N ARG A 655 57.45 -46.81 -12.82
CA ARG A 655 56.14 -47.41 -13.14
C ARG A 655 55.00 -46.81 -12.30
N SER A 656 55.25 -46.53 -11.03
CA SER A 656 54.28 -45.89 -10.13
C SER A 656 53.97 -44.45 -10.56
N LEU A 657 54.97 -43.70 -11.02
CA LEU A 657 54.77 -42.35 -11.55
C LEU A 657 54.07 -42.34 -12.90
N GLN A 658 54.37 -43.30 -13.79
CA GLN A 658 53.66 -43.47 -15.07
C GLN A 658 52.17 -43.74 -14.84
N PHE A 659 51.82 -44.55 -13.85
CA PHE A 659 50.44 -44.78 -13.46
C PHE A 659 49.75 -43.47 -13.02
N LEU A 660 50.42 -42.63 -12.23
CA LEU A 660 49.89 -41.31 -11.85
C LEU A 660 49.69 -40.39 -13.05
N VAL A 661 50.60 -40.38 -14.03
CA VAL A 661 50.43 -39.63 -15.28
C VAL A 661 49.17 -40.07 -16.02
N TRP A 662 48.90 -41.38 -16.08
CA TRP A 662 47.67 -41.90 -16.68
C TRP A 662 46.39 -41.47 -15.92
N MET A 663 46.45 -41.36 -14.59
CA MET A 663 45.29 -40.92 -13.79
C MET A 663 44.98 -39.42 -13.91
N ILE A 664 45.98 -38.56 -14.14
CA ILE A 664 45.79 -37.09 -14.13
C ILE A 664 44.71 -36.60 -15.10
N PRO A 665 44.64 -37.06 -16.36
CA PRO A 665 43.56 -36.69 -17.28
C PRO A 665 42.16 -37.07 -16.78
N LEU A 666 42.02 -38.20 -16.08
CA LEU A 666 40.74 -38.65 -15.51
C LEU A 666 40.30 -37.73 -14.37
N LEU A 667 41.23 -37.37 -13.49
CA LEU A 667 40.97 -36.41 -12.40
C LEU A 667 40.60 -35.04 -12.95
N ARG A 668 41.27 -34.60 -14.02
CA ARG A 668 40.95 -33.35 -14.71
C ARG A 668 39.52 -33.37 -15.25
N ALA A 669 39.10 -34.47 -15.89
CA ALA A 669 37.74 -34.62 -16.38
C ALA A 669 36.71 -34.55 -15.25
N HIS A 670 36.96 -35.23 -14.13
CA HIS A 670 36.09 -35.20 -12.94
C HIS A 670 35.90 -33.77 -12.42
N PHE A 671 36.99 -33.05 -12.12
CA PHE A 671 36.90 -31.69 -11.59
C PHE A 671 36.34 -30.68 -12.60
N LYS A 672 36.52 -30.90 -13.91
CA LYS A 672 35.93 -30.06 -14.95
C LYS A 672 34.40 -30.07 -14.93
N THR A 673 33.77 -31.16 -14.50
CA THR A 673 32.31 -31.22 -14.33
C THR A 673 31.81 -30.35 -13.17
N LEU A 674 32.67 -30.09 -12.18
CA LEU A 674 32.33 -29.37 -10.94
C LEU A 674 32.83 -27.92 -10.92
N THR A 675 33.90 -27.59 -11.66
CA THR A 675 34.54 -26.27 -11.64
C THR A 675 35.43 -26.03 -12.87
N ILE A 676 35.43 -24.80 -13.36
CA ILE A 676 36.20 -24.38 -14.55
C ILE A 676 37.63 -23.92 -14.19
N GLU A 677 37.84 -23.36 -13.00
CA GLU A 677 39.05 -22.61 -12.63
C GLU A 677 40.29 -23.48 -12.26
N ALA A 678 40.12 -24.75 -11.90
CA ALA A 678 41.16 -25.52 -11.21
C ALA A 678 42.06 -26.42 -12.10
N LEU A 679 42.08 -26.22 -13.41
CA LEU A 679 42.65 -27.20 -14.35
C LEU A 679 44.17 -27.04 -14.58
N SER A 680 44.71 -25.82 -14.49
CA SER A 680 46.13 -25.54 -14.82
C SER A 680 47.13 -26.16 -13.83
N GLY A 681 46.69 -26.41 -12.59
CA GLY A 681 47.51 -27.06 -11.57
C GLY A 681 47.90 -28.48 -11.95
N PHE A 682 46.97 -29.23 -12.55
CA PHE A 682 47.19 -30.62 -12.98
C PHE A 682 48.17 -30.72 -14.15
N ASP A 683 48.15 -29.77 -15.09
CA ASP A 683 49.11 -29.71 -16.22
C ASP A 683 50.56 -29.56 -15.74
N LEU A 684 50.78 -28.72 -14.71
CA LEU A 684 52.10 -28.54 -14.12
C LEU A 684 52.57 -29.83 -13.45
N VAL A 685 51.69 -30.49 -12.69
CA VAL A 685 52.02 -31.77 -12.03
C VAL A 685 52.35 -32.87 -13.03
N GLU A 686 51.59 -32.96 -14.12
CA GLU A 686 51.84 -33.92 -15.20
C GLU A 686 53.24 -33.73 -15.81
N LYS A 687 53.61 -32.48 -16.10
CA LYS A 687 54.94 -32.12 -16.62
C LYS A 687 56.05 -32.44 -15.62
N ASP A 688 55.87 -32.10 -14.35
CA ASP A 688 56.85 -32.34 -13.29
C ASP A 688 57.09 -33.83 -13.04
N ILE A 689 56.03 -34.64 -13.05
CA ILE A 689 56.13 -36.10 -12.93
C ILE A 689 56.79 -36.68 -14.18
N GLY A 690 56.42 -36.22 -15.38
CA GLY A 690 57.06 -36.64 -16.63
C GLY A 690 58.57 -36.34 -16.67
N HIS A 691 58.99 -35.19 -16.11
CA HIS A 691 60.41 -34.87 -15.97
C HIS A 691 61.12 -35.83 -15.00
N HIS A 692 60.50 -36.14 -13.86
CA HIS A 692 61.06 -37.09 -12.89
C HIS A 692 61.21 -38.51 -13.48
N ILE A 693 60.25 -38.98 -14.28
CA ILE A 693 60.35 -40.26 -14.99
C ILE A 693 61.60 -40.29 -15.89
N ARG A 694 61.83 -39.25 -16.69
CA ARG A 694 63.03 -39.14 -17.54
C ARG A 694 64.33 -39.10 -16.72
N GLN A 695 64.33 -38.46 -15.55
CA GLN A 695 65.48 -38.45 -14.66
C GLN A 695 65.80 -39.84 -14.09
N LEU A 696 64.77 -40.63 -13.75
CA LEU A 696 64.93 -42.02 -13.30
C LEU A 696 65.53 -42.89 -14.41
N GLU A 697 65.02 -42.78 -15.64
CA GLU A 697 65.56 -43.49 -16.80
C GLU A 697 67.03 -43.11 -17.06
N THR A 698 67.33 -41.81 -17.06
CA THR A 698 68.71 -41.30 -17.22
C THR A 698 69.62 -41.84 -16.12
N LYS A 699 69.13 -41.96 -14.88
CA LYS A 699 69.88 -42.53 -13.76
C LYS A 699 70.18 -44.01 -13.96
N VAL A 700 69.21 -44.80 -14.43
CA VAL A 700 69.42 -46.23 -14.76
C VAL A 700 70.48 -46.36 -15.86
N LEU A 701 70.38 -45.55 -16.92
CA LEU A 701 71.36 -45.53 -18.01
C LEU A 701 72.75 -45.12 -17.53
N SER A 702 72.84 -44.10 -16.66
CA SER A 702 74.11 -43.66 -16.07
C SER A 702 74.75 -44.75 -15.22
N ILE A 703 73.98 -45.42 -14.36
CA ILE A 703 74.48 -46.53 -13.53
C ILE A 703 75.04 -47.64 -14.42
N MET A 704 74.31 -48.02 -15.48
CA MET A 704 74.77 -49.07 -16.39
C MET A 704 76.01 -48.63 -17.17
N ASN A 705 76.05 -47.38 -17.66
CA ASN A 705 77.20 -46.85 -18.38
C ASN A 705 78.48 -46.81 -17.53
N THR A 706 78.37 -46.50 -16.23
CA THR A 706 79.51 -46.57 -15.30
C THR A 706 79.96 -48.02 -15.11
N LEU A 707 79.02 -48.94 -14.82
CA LEU A 707 79.35 -50.36 -14.64
C LEU A 707 79.98 -51.01 -15.89
N LEU A 708 79.54 -50.61 -17.09
CA LEU A 708 80.14 -51.05 -18.35
C LEU A 708 81.51 -50.40 -18.58
N GLY A 709 81.63 -49.10 -18.28
CA GLY A 709 82.87 -48.35 -18.41
C GLY A 709 83.99 -48.91 -17.54
N ASP A 710 83.71 -49.20 -16.28
CA ASP A 710 84.69 -49.76 -15.34
C ASP A 710 85.22 -51.12 -15.82
N GLN A 711 84.34 -51.98 -16.33
CA GLN A 711 84.74 -53.30 -16.85
C GLN A 711 85.49 -53.21 -18.19
N LEU A 712 85.19 -52.20 -19.04
CA LEU A 712 85.90 -51.97 -20.30
C LEU A 712 87.26 -51.29 -20.09
N GLY A 713 87.40 -50.43 -19.07
CA GLY A 713 88.69 -49.82 -18.73
C GLY A 713 89.71 -50.82 -18.19
N GLU A 714 89.24 -51.86 -17.51
CA GLU A 714 90.08 -52.98 -17.02
C GLU A 714 90.27 -54.11 -18.05
N TRP A 715 89.73 -53.96 -19.26
CA TRP A 715 89.78 -55.00 -20.28
C TRP A 715 91.09 -54.97 -21.06
N ASP A 716 91.73 -56.14 -21.17
CA ASP A 716 92.91 -56.37 -21.99
C ASP A 716 92.64 -57.57 -22.93
N ALA A 717 93.12 -57.49 -24.17
CA ALA A 717 92.87 -58.46 -25.23
C ALA A 717 93.78 -59.69 -25.08
N LYS A 718 93.61 -60.45 -23.98
CA LYS A 718 94.38 -61.66 -23.68
C LYS A 718 93.47 -62.90 -23.53
N PRO A 719 93.95 -64.11 -23.88
CA PRO A 719 93.26 -65.36 -23.54
C PRO A 719 93.02 -65.44 -22.02
N PRO A 720 91.89 -65.95 -21.51
CA PRO A 720 90.85 -66.76 -22.16
C PRO A 720 89.66 -65.95 -22.73
N VAL A 721 89.09 -66.45 -23.85
CA VAL A 721 87.84 -65.94 -24.45
C VAL A 721 86.65 -66.82 -24.01
N PRO A 722 85.52 -66.26 -23.53
CA PRO A 722 85.28 -64.84 -23.26
C PRO A 722 86.01 -64.38 -21.98
N SER A 723 86.56 -63.16 -22.02
CA SER A 723 87.30 -62.56 -20.91
C SER A 723 86.41 -62.36 -19.69
N LYS A 724 87.04 -62.30 -18.50
CA LYS A 724 86.32 -62.12 -17.22
C LYS A 724 85.45 -60.86 -17.23
N GLN A 725 85.96 -59.78 -17.84
CA GLN A 725 85.32 -58.49 -17.99
C GLN A 725 84.06 -58.59 -18.85
N PHE A 726 84.10 -59.26 -20.01
CA PHE A 726 82.92 -59.45 -20.87
C PHE A 726 81.88 -60.39 -20.23
N ARG A 727 82.30 -61.40 -19.46
CA ARG A 727 81.37 -62.23 -18.66
C ARG A 727 80.67 -61.40 -17.57
N ASN A 728 81.40 -60.49 -16.92
CA ASN A 728 80.82 -59.58 -15.92
C ASN A 728 79.87 -58.57 -16.56
N ILE A 729 80.19 -58.01 -17.73
CA ILE A 729 79.30 -57.15 -18.51
C ILE A 729 78.00 -57.87 -18.85
N SER A 730 78.09 -59.09 -19.39
CA SER A 730 76.91 -59.92 -19.67
C SER A 730 76.09 -60.16 -18.40
N ARG A 731 76.73 -60.50 -17.27
CA ARG A 731 76.05 -60.68 -15.98
C ARG A 731 75.36 -59.41 -15.50
N HIS A 732 75.98 -58.23 -15.64
CA HIS A 732 75.36 -56.95 -15.26
C HIS A 732 74.15 -56.63 -16.14
N LEU A 733 74.21 -56.89 -17.44
CA LEU A 733 73.09 -56.72 -18.36
C LEU A 733 71.95 -57.71 -18.03
N THR A 734 72.24 -58.98 -17.80
CA THR A 734 71.21 -59.96 -17.41
C THR A 734 70.52 -59.58 -16.11
N LYS A 735 71.28 -59.14 -15.09
CA LYS A 735 70.71 -58.68 -13.81
C LYS A 735 69.85 -57.42 -13.97
N LEU A 736 70.25 -56.50 -14.85
CA LEU A 736 69.43 -55.32 -15.15
C LEU A 736 68.15 -55.74 -15.88
N HIS A 737 68.23 -56.69 -16.82
CA HIS A 737 67.07 -57.18 -17.55
C HIS A 737 66.08 -57.86 -16.62
N GLU A 738 66.53 -58.76 -15.74
CA GLU A 738 65.69 -59.41 -14.72
C GLU A 738 65.01 -58.38 -13.80
N ALA A 739 65.74 -57.32 -13.41
CA ALA A 739 65.22 -56.28 -12.54
C ALA A 739 64.18 -55.37 -13.20
N VAL A 740 64.30 -55.12 -14.51
CA VAL A 740 63.50 -54.15 -15.24
C VAL A 740 62.32 -54.80 -15.98
N SER A 741 62.52 -55.97 -16.59
CA SER A 741 61.47 -56.73 -17.31
C SER A 741 60.33 -57.19 -16.42
N ALA A 742 60.59 -57.39 -15.13
CA ALA A 742 59.56 -57.78 -14.17
C ALA A 742 58.56 -56.64 -13.85
N VAL A 743 58.83 -55.40 -14.26
CA VAL A 743 58.10 -54.20 -13.81
C VAL A 743 57.71 -53.27 -14.95
N LEU A 744 58.59 -53.04 -15.93
CA LEU A 744 58.37 -52.13 -17.05
C LEU A 744 57.82 -52.88 -18.29
N PRO A 745 57.06 -52.20 -19.17
CA PRO A 745 56.62 -52.78 -20.44
C PRO A 745 57.78 -53.10 -21.39
N ASP A 746 57.62 -54.13 -22.22
CA ASP A 746 58.65 -54.61 -23.14
C ASP A 746 59.17 -53.53 -24.12
N GLU A 747 58.30 -52.62 -24.55
CA GLU A 747 58.67 -51.48 -25.40
C GLU A 747 59.70 -50.58 -24.70
N GLN A 748 59.43 -50.18 -23.45
CA GLN A 748 60.32 -49.32 -22.68
C GLN A 748 61.63 -50.04 -22.31
N VAL A 749 61.59 -51.35 -22.05
CA VAL A 749 62.80 -52.14 -21.85
C VAL A 749 63.65 -52.13 -23.12
N THR A 750 63.04 -52.32 -24.28
CA THR A 750 63.74 -52.30 -25.58
C THR A 750 64.44 -50.97 -25.82
N ASP A 751 63.77 -49.85 -25.56
CA ASP A 751 64.34 -48.50 -25.71
C ASP A 751 65.56 -48.29 -24.80
N ILE A 752 65.45 -48.69 -23.53
CA ILE A 752 66.56 -48.60 -22.56
C ILE A 752 67.76 -49.42 -23.06
N TYR A 753 67.52 -50.65 -23.54
CA TYR A 753 68.57 -51.53 -24.05
C TYR A 753 69.18 -51.04 -25.36
N GLU A 754 68.41 -50.42 -26.25
CA GLU A 754 68.92 -49.83 -27.48
C GLU A 754 69.91 -48.69 -27.17
N VAL A 755 69.56 -47.83 -26.20
CA VAL A 755 70.44 -46.75 -25.75
C VAL A 755 71.70 -47.30 -25.06
N ILE A 756 71.56 -48.31 -24.20
CA ILE A 756 72.71 -48.99 -23.58
C ILE A 756 73.61 -49.61 -24.65
N HIS A 757 73.03 -50.28 -25.66
CA HIS A 757 73.77 -50.91 -26.74
C HIS A 757 74.53 -49.88 -27.60
N LYS A 758 73.89 -48.76 -27.96
CA LYS A 758 74.54 -47.64 -28.66
C LYS A 758 75.71 -47.08 -27.86
N ASN A 759 75.51 -46.85 -26.56
CA ASN A 759 76.57 -46.36 -25.67
C ASN A 759 77.73 -47.36 -25.52
N PHE A 760 77.42 -48.65 -25.38
CA PHE A 760 78.40 -49.71 -25.31
C PHE A 760 79.25 -49.78 -26.60
N LYS A 761 78.60 -49.75 -27.78
CA LYS A 761 79.27 -49.73 -29.08
C LYS A 761 80.16 -48.51 -29.26
N ASN A 762 79.70 -47.34 -28.82
CA ASN A 762 80.50 -46.12 -28.89
C ASN A 762 81.73 -46.21 -27.98
N ARG A 763 81.59 -46.72 -26.75
CA ARG A 763 82.73 -46.88 -25.83
C ARG A 763 83.73 -47.90 -26.34
N LEU A 764 83.27 -49.02 -26.88
CA LEU A 764 84.14 -50.05 -27.47
C LEU A 764 84.91 -49.58 -28.72
N ARG A 765 84.42 -48.53 -29.39
CA ARG A 765 85.16 -47.87 -30.50
C ARG A 765 86.22 -46.87 -30.00
N THR A 766 86.09 -46.38 -28.77
CA THR A 766 86.98 -45.36 -28.18
C THR A 766 88.03 -45.94 -27.23
N THR A 767 87.79 -47.15 -26.70
CA THR A 767 88.76 -48.00 -26.00
C THR A 767 89.48 -48.89 -26.99
#